data_AF-A0AAJ1SBD8-F1
#
_entry.id   AF-A0AAJ1SBD8-F1
#
_cell.length_a   1.000
_cell.length_b   1.000
_cell.length_c   1.000
_cell.angle_alpha   90.00
_cell.angle_beta   90.00
_cell.angle_gamma   90.00
#
_symmetry.space_group_name_H-M   'P 1'
#
loop_
_entity.id
_entity.type
_entity.pdbx_description
1 polymer ?
#
loop_
_entity_poly.entity_id
_entity_poly.type
_entity_poly.pdbx_seq_one_letter_code
_entity_poly.pdbx_strand_id
1 'polypeptide(L)'
;MPDSANARAAICLNMIVRNEAHIVCEALDSVAPYISSWVIVDTGSNDGSQELIRNHMAGLGIPGELHERPWLNFGHNRTEAMTLAQGHGDYILVMDADDILEGEPHFNSLNADIYFMLITEGSIVYWRPQLFRDGLRVRYVGVVHETVAWDDPYVEERLVGPYHIESRRLGSRNLDPDRYALDRDLLLEVVEQNPQDARSIYFLAQSYFCLGDFVQAHKWYERRANMGGSDEDTYVAMIRVADSMVELGEPWPVVQDAYLRAWEYRPTRAEPLWAIARHYREENRYELGYEFAQLAAEIPFPDQDLSLVNGDVYTWRATDEQAVCASWIGKQSEAFILCRGMLTLPDLPEEDRQRIAGNRDVCVPTMIDAASSYPDTALMKSLQHQPACARDARVVVTLIAGPDRDSTEKTLNSFVNCCTDISRVHRFLALDAGLSIDDRAELSKRYRFLEFVDTDPADGTASDLAHLREHVDARFWLHLGKGWRFFAPENLITRLVAVLDAECQVFQVGINFADAVRLTGTCAAEDAVRRAPDAGRYALTEAVARGPAMFDNMRLDLAGGVLDNDSDPITELERRSAAVGLQTASLDEVFCVAADADSAPGASAPEKTAQSGICLNMIVRNEAHIIHEALDSVAPYISSWVIVDTGSDDGTQDVIRRHMAGLGIPGTLHERRWHNFAHNRSEALDLAQDHGDYIWIMDADDKLAGRPDFNRLNADIYLLRYQLGADVYWRPQLFRNGIDVRYEGVVHEYASWDGPYVSAELGGEYHIEARTVGARSQDPLKYAHDRNLLLTEVERNPDDTRSVFYLAQSCFDLGRTREQTYDFVSALKWYERRVEMGGWEEEVFYSMLRVAESMLRLGAPWDEVQEAFFKAWEFRPNRAEPLHTIATCYREERRWELGYLFAQAAAEIPYPDTDRLFVRSDIYAWRALDEQAVCASWIGKQPEAFTLCRRMLARADLPDEDRPRISGNRDVCVPTVLEAALSYPDALVQSLLVGAGEPEVVVSLIAGPDRESTEQTLNSFVHNCTDISRVGRFVALDTGMSAEDRALLSQRYGFLEFLDRGPKGRPGAQLARLCSNIDGRFWLHLDQGWQFFAPENLITRLTAVLRAEPHVFQVGVNYTDAAKLTGTSAPETAVRRAPETGRYLLTDAIATGPAMFDTTRVERAGGIKGNKPITKLAQRAATLGLHTASLDEVLCITNC
;
A
#
# COMPACT_ATOMS: atom_id res chain seq x y z
N MET A 1 -38.37 -9.67 45.97
CA MET A 1 -38.60 -11.04 45.44
C MET A 1 -37.22 -11.70 45.35
N PRO A 2 -37.10 -13.03 45.26
CA PRO A 2 -35.81 -13.66 44.95
C PRO A 2 -35.36 -13.27 43.54
N ASP A 3 -34.06 -13.24 43.30
CA ASP A 3 -33.49 -12.94 41.99
C ASP A 3 -33.75 -14.08 41.00
N SER A 4 -34.35 -13.75 39.84
CA SER A 4 -34.64 -14.69 38.76
C SER A 4 -33.66 -14.59 37.59
N ALA A 5 -32.52 -13.90 37.78
CA ALA A 5 -31.59 -13.50 36.72
C ALA A 5 -30.45 -14.51 36.43
N ASN A 6 -30.51 -15.72 37.00
CA ASN A 6 -29.42 -16.72 36.95
C ASN A 6 -29.94 -18.16 36.76
N ALA A 7 -31.09 -18.33 36.09
CA ALA A 7 -31.55 -19.64 35.65
C ALA A 7 -30.93 -19.99 34.29
N ARG A 8 -30.18 -21.09 34.22
CA ARG A 8 -29.71 -21.69 32.96
C ARG A 8 -30.91 -22.27 32.22
N ALA A 9 -31.00 -22.07 30.90
CA ALA A 9 -32.06 -22.66 30.09
C ALA A 9 -31.96 -24.20 30.09
N ALA A 10 -33.10 -24.88 30.08
CA ALA A 10 -33.16 -26.33 29.85
C ALA A 10 -32.95 -26.61 28.37
N ILE A 11 -31.93 -27.41 28.02
CA ILE A 11 -31.61 -27.78 26.65
C ILE A 11 -31.84 -29.28 26.46
N CYS A 12 -32.64 -29.64 25.44
CA CYS A 12 -32.81 -31.00 24.97
C CYS A 12 -31.85 -31.27 23.79
N LEU A 13 -30.99 -32.28 23.90
CA LEU A 13 -30.22 -32.79 22.76
C LEU A 13 -31.14 -33.48 21.75
N ASN A 14 -30.96 -33.21 20.47
CA ASN A 14 -31.64 -33.91 19.38
C ASN A 14 -30.67 -34.37 18.29
N MET A 15 -30.77 -35.63 17.91
CA MET A 15 -29.88 -36.27 16.93
C MET A 15 -30.65 -37.32 16.12
N ILE A 16 -30.18 -37.57 14.90
CA ILE A 16 -30.47 -38.80 14.15
C ILE A 16 -29.20 -39.67 14.14
N VAL A 17 -29.34 -40.98 14.32
CA VAL A 17 -28.21 -41.92 14.40
C VAL A 17 -28.41 -43.09 13.46
N ARG A 18 -27.32 -43.59 12.87
CA ARG A 18 -27.26 -44.91 12.22
C ARG A 18 -25.84 -45.48 12.18
N ASN A 19 -25.59 -46.58 12.87
CA ASN A 19 -24.30 -47.28 12.90
C ASN A 19 -23.11 -46.42 13.36
N GLU A 20 -23.26 -45.73 14.50
CA GLU A 20 -22.26 -44.80 15.03
C GLU A 20 -21.66 -45.26 16.38
N ALA A 21 -21.75 -46.56 16.70
CA ALA A 21 -21.27 -47.11 17.97
C ALA A 21 -19.75 -47.03 18.16
N HIS A 22 -19.00 -46.68 17.11
CA HIS A 22 -17.56 -46.41 17.18
C HIS A 22 -17.22 -45.00 17.70
N ILE A 23 -18.18 -44.06 17.72
CA ILE A 23 -17.87 -42.63 17.94
C ILE A 23 -18.90 -41.85 18.76
N VAL A 24 -20.18 -42.25 18.78
CA VAL A 24 -21.28 -41.44 19.33
C VAL A 24 -21.11 -41.05 20.80
N CYS A 25 -20.38 -41.84 21.61
CA CYS A 25 -20.07 -41.49 23.00
C CYS A 25 -19.32 -40.16 23.13
N GLU A 26 -18.40 -39.85 22.22
CA GLU A 26 -17.58 -38.63 22.28
C GLU A 26 -18.43 -37.38 21.99
N ALA A 27 -19.33 -37.48 21.00
CA ALA A 27 -20.33 -36.46 20.72
C ALA A 27 -21.23 -36.21 21.94
N LEU A 28 -21.75 -37.28 22.56
CA LEU A 28 -22.59 -37.21 23.76
C LEU A 28 -21.84 -36.59 24.96
N ASP A 29 -20.58 -36.97 25.20
CA ASP A 29 -19.76 -36.43 26.29
C ASP A 29 -19.46 -34.94 26.11
N SER A 30 -19.27 -34.46 24.87
CA SER A 30 -19.03 -33.03 24.59
C SER A 30 -20.24 -32.15 24.94
N VAL A 31 -21.47 -32.64 24.75
CA VAL A 31 -22.70 -31.89 25.03
C VAL A 31 -23.28 -32.14 26.42
N ALA A 32 -22.89 -33.22 27.10
CA ALA A 32 -23.35 -33.58 28.44
C ALA A 32 -23.27 -32.44 29.49
N PRO A 33 -22.26 -31.54 29.51
CA PRO A 33 -22.20 -30.42 30.45
C PRO A 33 -23.27 -29.35 30.22
N TYR A 34 -23.98 -29.37 29.08
CA TYR A 34 -24.85 -28.28 28.61
C TYR A 34 -26.33 -28.64 28.57
N ILE A 35 -26.66 -29.93 28.44
CA ILE A 35 -28.03 -30.42 28.24
C ILE A 35 -28.69 -30.88 29.56
N SER A 36 -30.01 -30.71 29.64
CA SER A 36 -30.86 -31.22 30.72
C SER A 36 -31.60 -32.49 30.35
N SER A 37 -31.68 -32.79 29.06
CA SER A 37 -32.49 -33.87 28.49
C SER A 37 -31.98 -34.28 27.10
N TRP A 38 -32.46 -35.41 26.58
CA TRP A 38 -32.14 -35.86 25.21
C TRP A 38 -33.30 -36.62 24.56
N VAL A 39 -33.45 -36.46 23.25
CA VAL A 39 -34.34 -37.27 22.40
C VAL A 39 -33.60 -37.59 21.11
N ILE A 40 -33.24 -38.86 20.92
CA ILE A 40 -32.43 -39.32 19.78
C ILE A 40 -33.23 -40.32 18.96
N VAL A 41 -33.20 -40.19 17.63
CA VAL A 41 -33.86 -41.11 16.70
C VAL A 41 -32.84 -42.06 16.07
N ASP A 42 -32.93 -43.34 16.39
CA ASP A 42 -32.20 -44.38 15.68
C ASP A 42 -32.95 -44.74 14.39
N THR A 43 -32.27 -44.69 13.26
CA THR A 43 -32.87 -44.91 11.93
C THR A 43 -32.63 -46.33 11.37
N GLY A 44 -32.37 -47.28 12.27
CA GLY A 44 -32.10 -48.69 11.95
C GLY A 44 -30.62 -49.03 11.98
N SER A 45 -29.95 -48.78 13.13
CA SER A 45 -28.60 -49.29 13.38
C SER A 45 -28.59 -50.81 13.60
N ASN A 46 -27.47 -51.46 13.32
CA ASN A 46 -27.25 -52.90 13.49
C ASN A 46 -25.88 -53.25 14.11
N ASP A 47 -25.16 -52.25 14.62
CA ASP A 47 -23.84 -52.35 15.26
C ASP A 47 -23.88 -52.37 16.81
N GLY A 48 -25.02 -51.98 17.41
CA GLY A 48 -25.21 -51.82 18.86
C GLY A 48 -25.42 -50.38 19.32
N SER A 49 -25.45 -49.39 18.42
CA SER A 49 -25.64 -47.95 18.73
C SER A 49 -26.77 -47.70 19.72
N GLN A 50 -27.92 -48.38 19.55
CA GLN A 50 -29.10 -48.17 20.38
C GLN A 50 -28.88 -48.56 21.85
N GLU A 51 -28.07 -49.59 22.10
CA GLU A 51 -27.79 -50.07 23.45
C GLU A 51 -26.65 -49.27 24.08
N LEU A 52 -25.66 -48.85 23.28
CA LEU A 52 -24.58 -47.96 23.72
C LEU A 52 -25.12 -46.61 24.21
N ILE A 53 -25.91 -45.90 23.40
CA ILE A 53 -26.47 -44.58 23.73
C ILE A 53 -27.32 -44.64 25.01
N ARG A 54 -28.21 -45.64 25.13
CA ARG A 54 -29.05 -45.85 26.32
C ARG A 54 -28.21 -46.06 27.59
N ASN A 55 -27.15 -46.86 27.51
CA ASN A 55 -26.28 -47.13 28.66
C ASN A 55 -25.40 -45.92 29.02
N HIS A 56 -24.87 -45.21 28.02
CA HIS A 56 -23.99 -44.05 28.20
C HIS A 56 -24.73 -42.89 28.86
N MET A 57 -25.88 -42.49 28.31
CA MET A 57 -26.70 -41.41 28.87
C MET A 57 -27.28 -41.74 30.25
N ALA A 58 -27.58 -43.01 30.52
CA ALA A 58 -27.95 -43.47 31.87
C ALA A 58 -26.79 -43.40 32.87
N GLY A 59 -25.54 -43.60 32.40
CA GLY A 59 -24.32 -43.39 33.19
C GLY A 59 -24.04 -41.92 33.52
N LEU A 60 -24.30 -41.04 32.56
CA LEU A 60 -24.25 -39.57 32.74
C LEU A 60 -25.40 -39.03 33.62
N GLY A 61 -26.47 -39.82 33.81
CA GLY A 61 -27.62 -39.47 34.65
C GLY A 61 -28.61 -38.49 34.01
N ILE A 62 -28.51 -38.27 32.70
CA ILE A 62 -29.34 -37.30 31.96
C ILE A 62 -30.60 -38.01 31.42
N PRO A 63 -31.82 -37.55 31.76
CA PRO A 63 -33.07 -38.20 31.35
C PRO A 63 -33.37 -37.99 29.86
N GLY A 64 -33.89 -39.00 29.18
CA GLY A 64 -34.22 -38.88 27.76
C GLY A 64 -34.72 -40.17 27.11
N GLU A 65 -34.92 -40.10 25.80
CA GLU A 65 -35.59 -41.15 25.01
C GLU A 65 -34.83 -41.51 23.73
N LEU A 66 -34.72 -42.82 23.46
CA LEU A 66 -34.26 -43.33 22.15
C LEU A 66 -35.45 -43.90 21.37
N HIS A 67 -35.72 -43.32 20.20
CA HIS A 67 -36.81 -43.69 19.30
C HIS A 67 -36.29 -44.44 18.08
N GLU A 68 -36.61 -45.72 17.95
CA GLU A 68 -36.28 -46.51 16.75
C GLU A 68 -37.32 -46.23 15.64
N ARG A 69 -36.85 -45.92 14.43
CA ARG A 69 -37.66 -45.51 13.26
C ARG A 69 -37.09 -46.03 11.93
N PRO A 70 -37.92 -46.22 10.90
CA PRO A 70 -37.43 -46.55 9.57
C PRO A 70 -36.72 -45.34 8.94
N TRP A 71 -35.53 -45.57 8.36
CA TRP A 71 -34.90 -44.60 7.45
C TRP A 71 -35.77 -44.36 6.21
N LEU A 72 -36.04 -43.09 5.90
CA LEU A 72 -36.65 -42.65 4.64
C LEU A 72 -35.74 -41.64 3.91
N ASN A 73 -35.39 -40.54 4.56
CA ASN A 73 -34.37 -39.57 4.14
C ASN A 73 -34.05 -38.60 5.28
N PHE A 74 -32.97 -37.83 5.13
CA PHE A 74 -32.49 -36.88 6.13
C PHE A 74 -33.57 -35.89 6.58
N GLY A 75 -34.18 -35.16 5.64
CA GLY A 75 -35.21 -34.16 5.96
C GLY A 75 -36.40 -34.75 6.72
N HIS A 76 -36.88 -35.93 6.34
CA HIS A 76 -37.97 -36.62 7.03
C HIS A 76 -37.56 -37.05 8.44
N ASN A 77 -36.49 -37.82 8.58
CA ASN A 77 -36.10 -38.40 9.87
C ASN A 77 -35.64 -37.33 10.87
N ARG A 78 -34.98 -36.25 10.42
CA ARG A 78 -34.64 -35.10 11.30
C ARG A 78 -35.86 -34.24 11.65
N THR A 79 -36.88 -34.15 10.78
CA THR A 79 -38.18 -33.55 11.14
C THR A 79 -38.91 -34.37 12.21
N GLU A 80 -38.91 -35.70 12.09
CA GLU A 80 -39.48 -36.57 13.14
C GLU A 80 -38.70 -36.42 14.46
N ALA A 81 -37.37 -36.39 14.42
CA ALA A 81 -36.53 -36.15 15.59
C ALA A 81 -36.85 -34.81 16.28
N MET A 82 -36.92 -33.70 15.52
CA MET A 82 -37.30 -32.39 16.06
C MET A 82 -38.71 -32.36 16.65
N THR A 83 -39.65 -33.11 16.05
CA THR A 83 -41.03 -33.22 16.55
C THR A 83 -41.11 -33.98 17.86
N LEU A 84 -40.28 -35.02 18.03
CA LEU A 84 -40.21 -35.83 19.26
C LEU A 84 -39.48 -35.09 20.39
N ALA A 85 -38.59 -34.15 20.09
CA ALA A 85 -37.90 -33.33 21.10
C ALA A 85 -38.77 -32.21 21.70
N GLN A 86 -39.94 -31.91 21.13
CA GLN A 86 -40.83 -30.85 21.62
C GLN A 86 -41.35 -31.14 23.03
N GLY A 87 -41.26 -30.15 23.94
CA GLY A 87 -41.66 -30.25 25.34
C GLY A 87 -40.62 -30.88 26.27
N HIS A 88 -39.41 -31.20 25.78
CA HIS A 88 -38.33 -31.78 26.59
C HIS A 88 -37.33 -30.75 27.14
N GLY A 89 -37.44 -29.46 26.80
CA GLY A 89 -36.60 -28.36 27.29
C GLY A 89 -37.21 -26.97 27.00
N ASP A 90 -36.46 -25.90 27.29
CA ASP A 90 -36.75 -24.54 26.81
C ASP A 90 -36.21 -24.33 25.38
N TYR A 91 -35.13 -25.05 25.04
CA TYR A 91 -34.51 -25.09 23.71
C TYR A 91 -34.12 -26.53 23.33
N ILE A 92 -33.97 -26.77 22.03
CA ILE A 92 -33.55 -28.01 21.40
C ILE A 92 -32.23 -27.76 20.66
N LEU A 93 -31.18 -28.47 21.04
CA LEU A 93 -29.85 -28.44 20.40
C LEU A 93 -29.72 -29.63 19.43
N VAL A 94 -29.56 -29.36 18.15
CA VAL A 94 -29.36 -30.36 17.11
C VAL A 94 -27.86 -30.62 16.93
N MET A 95 -27.45 -31.88 16.96
CA MET A 95 -26.09 -32.33 16.68
C MET A 95 -26.12 -33.52 15.71
N ASP A 96 -25.09 -33.64 14.87
CA ASP A 96 -24.80 -34.88 14.15
C ASP A 96 -23.99 -35.84 15.05
N ALA A 97 -23.97 -37.13 14.72
CA ALA A 97 -23.46 -38.18 15.63
C ALA A 97 -21.93 -38.27 15.71
N ASP A 98 -21.24 -37.66 14.75
CA ASP A 98 -19.78 -37.51 14.69
C ASP A 98 -19.29 -36.09 15.02
N ASP A 99 -20.19 -35.11 15.18
CA ASP A 99 -19.85 -33.74 15.60
C ASP A 99 -19.45 -33.68 17.08
N ILE A 100 -18.48 -32.83 17.44
CA ILE A 100 -18.12 -32.50 18.84
C ILE A 100 -18.36 -31.03 19.14
N LEU A 101 -18.81 -30.71 20.36
CA LEU A 101 -18.88 -29.34 20.87
C LEU A 101 -17.62 -29.01 21.70
N GLU A 102 -16.75 -28.15 21.17
CA GLU A 102 -15.53 -27.70 21.86
C GLU A 102 -15.68 -26.30 22.47
N GLY A 103 -15.06 -26.05 23.62
CA GLY A 103 -15.08 -24.76 24.31
C GLY A 103 -16.31 -24.51 25.19
N GLU A 104 -16.62 -23.25 25.50
CA GLU A 104 -17.68 -22.87 26.45
C GLU A 104 -18.79 -22.01 25.80
N PRO A 105 -19.85 -22.61 25.23
CA PRO A 105 -21.02 -21.88 24.75
C PRO A 105 -21.84 -21.25 25.89
N HIS A 106 -22.10 -19.95 25.76
CA HIS A 106 -22.82 -19.16 26.76
C HIS A 106 -24.35 -19.31 26.65
N PHE A 107 -24.90 -20.48 26.98
CA PHE A 107 -26.36 -20.73 27.01
C PHE A 107 -27.13 -20.04 28.17
N ASN A 108 -26.64 -18.90 28.65
CA ASN A 108 -27.27 -18.09 29.69
C ASN A 108 -27.99 -16.90 29.04
N SER A 109 -29.21 -16.59 29.48
CA SER A 109 -29.99 -15.45 28.98
C SER A 109 -30.30 -15.47 27.47
N LEU A 110 -30.60 -16.65 26.93
CA LEU A 110 -31.06 -16.83 25.55
C LEU A 110 -32.41 -16.10 25.32
N ASN A 111 -32.50 -15.27 24.27
CA ASN A 111 -33.67 -14.45 23.96
C ASN A 111 -34.25 -14.72 22.57
N ALA A 112 -33.44 -15.06 21.56
CA ALA A 112 -33.90 -15.38 20.21
C ALA A 112 -34.61 -16.75 20.14
N ASP A 113 -35.34 -16.98 19.05
CA ASP A 113 -36.07 -18.23 18.79
C ASP A 113 -35.21 -19.26 18.04
N ILE A 114 -34.24 -18.80 17.24
CA ILE A 114 -33.21 -19.61 16.58
C ILE A 114 -31.84 -19.02 16.89
N TYR A 115 -30.89 -19.87 17.25
CA TYR A 115 -29.48 -19.53 17.39
C TYR A 115 -28.64 -20.27 16.36
N PHE A 116 -27.91 -19.48 15.57
CA PHE A 116 -26.82 -19.96 14.73
C PHE A 116 -25.60 -20.23 15.60
N MET A 117 -24.99 -21.39 15.44
CA MET A 117 -23.78 -21.80 16.14
C MET A 117 -22.63 -21.97 15.14
N LEU A 118 -21.41 -21.69 15.62
CA LEU A 118 -20.19 -21.76 14.84
C LEU A 118 -19.82 -23.22 14.57
N ILE A 119 -19.59 -23.58 13.31
CA ILE A 119 -19.11 -24.90 12.87
C ILE A 119 -17.73 -24.74 12.23
N THR A 120 -16.83 -25.68 12.48
CA THR A 120 -15.55 -25.83 11.76
C THR A 120 -15.50 -27.16 11.01
N GLU A 121 -14.84 -27.18 9.86
CA GLU A 121 -14.50 -28.38 9.10
C GLU A 121 -13.06 -28.22 8.61
N GLY A 122 -12.10 -28.60 9.47
CA GLY A 122 -10.70 -28.23 9.30
C GLY A 122 -10.54 -26.70 9.37
N SER A 123 -10.01 -26.10 8.30
CA SER A 123 -9.89 -24.64 8.17
C SER A 123 -11.16 -23.93 7.72
N ILE A 124 -12.19 -24.67 7.28
CA ILE A 124 -13.44 -24.08 6.80
C ILE A 124 -14.32 -23.73 8.00
N VAL A 125 -14.84 -22.51 8.03
CA VAL A 125 -15.67 -21.97 9.10
C VAL A 125 -17.03 -21.55 8.52
N TYR A 126 -18.12 -21.87 9.22
CA TYR A 126 -19.48 -21.44 8.82
C TYR A 126 -20.45 -21.42 10.01
N TRP A 127 -21.63 -20.83 9.82
CA TRP A 127 -22.67 -20.71 10.85
C TRP A 127 -23.91 -21.55 10.47
N ARG A 128 -24.26 -22.53 11.30
CA ARG A 128 -25.43 -23.40 11.10
C ARG A 128 -26.49 -23.10 12.17
N PRO A 129 -27.79 -22.97 11.84
CA PRO A 129 -28.85 -22.93 12.85
C PRO A 129 -28.92 -24.28 13.56
N GLN A 130 -28.58 -24.32 14.85
CA GLN A 130 -28.40 -25.55 15.63
C GLN A 130 -29.24 -25.59 16.91
N LEU A 131 -29.59 -24.42 17.47
CA LEU A 131 -30.32 -24.33 18.73
C LEU A 131 -31.65 -23.58 18.51
N PHE A 132 -32.77 -24.25 18.80
CA PHE A 132 -34.13 -23.79 18.48
C PHE A 132 -34.98 -23.71 19.73
N ARG A 133 -35.81 -22.67 19.91
CA ARG A 133 -36.73 -22.61 21.06
C ARG A 133 -37.77 -23.72 20.98
N ASP A 134 -38.09 -24.30 22.13
CA ASP A 134 -39.21 -25.24 22.25
C ASP A 134 -40.55 -24.59 21.83
N GLY A 135 -41.42 -25.37 21.19
CA GLY A 135 -42.68 -24.92 20.61
C GLY A 135 -42.57 -24.29 19.22
N LEU A 136 -41.36 -24.00 18.72
CA LEU A 136 -41.16 -23.48 17.35
C LEU A 136 -41.40 -24.57 16.31
N ARG A 137 -42.19 -24.26 15.27
CA ARG A 137 -42.55 -25.22 14.22
C ARG A 137 -41.47 -25.36 13.16
N VAL A 138 -40.49 -26.18 13.48
CA VAL A 138 -39.33 -26.50 12.64
C VAL A 138 -39.54 -27.79 11.86
N ARG A 139 -39.12 -27.80 10.59
CA ARG A 139 -38.94 -28.99 9.74
C ARG A 139 -37.59 -28.93 9.03
N TYR A 140 -37.11 -30.08 8.57
CA TYR A 140 -35.97 -30.19 7.68
C TYR A 140 -36.41 -30.59 6.26
N VAL A 141 -35.81 -29.95 5.25
CA VAL A 141 -36.16 -30.09 3.83
C VAL A 141 -34.91 -30.36 3.02
N GLY A 142 -34.94 -31.42 2.20
CA GLY A 142 -33.83 -31.87 1.38
C GLY A 142 -33.67 -33.40 1.45
N VAL A 143 -33.17 -34.00 0.38
CA VAL A 143 -32.93 -35.45 0.30
C VAL A 143 -31.59 -35.85 0.92
N VAL A 144 -30.58 -35.01 0.75
CA VAL A 144 -29.27 -34.98 1.43
C VAL A 144 -28.86 -33.52 1.59
N HIS A 145 -27.96 -33.21 2.53
CA HIS A 145 -27.57 -31.83 2.88
C HIS A 145 -28.80 -30.93 3.11
N GLU A 146 -29.72 -31.43 3.93
CA GLU A 146 -30.97 -30.78 4.30
C GLU A 146 -30.78 -29.36 4.83
N THR A 147 -31.82 -28.53 4.71
CA THR A 147 -31.92 -27.22 5.35
C THR A 147 -33.10 -27.20 6.31
N VAL A 148 -32.99 -26.36 7.33
CA VAL A 148 -34.12 -26.01 8.20
C VAL A 148 -35.13 -25.19 7.39
N ALA A 149 -36.42 -25.36 7.69
CA ALA A 149 -37.50 -24.44 7.33
C ALA A 149 -38.55 -24.37 8.44
N TRP A 150 -39.28 -23.26 8.51
CA TRP A 150 -40.22 -22.91 9.58
C TRP A 150 -41.46 -22.22 8.97
N ASP A 151 -42.58 -22.24 9.69
CA ASP A 151 -43.85 -21.61 9.24
C ASP A 151 -44.22 -20.32 9.98
N ASP A 152 -43.68 -20.12 11.18
CA ASP A 152 -44.02 -19.00 12.07
C ASP A 152 -42.92 -17.91 12.03
N PRO A 153 -43.25 -16.61 12.21
CA PRO A 153 -42.25 -15.55 12.38
C PRO A 153 -41.43 -15.76 13.66
N TYR A 154 -40.14 -15.46 13.59
CA TYR A 154 -39.13 -15.81 14.59
C TYR A 154 -38.05 -14.72 14.68
N VAL A 155 -37.32 -14.68 15.79
CA VAL A 155 -36.08 -13.91 15.98
C VAL A 155 -34.89 -14.85 15.85
N GLU A 156 -33.86 -14.44 15.12
CA GLU A 156 -32.58 -15.16 15.02
C GLU A 156 -31.40 -14.33 15.53
N GLU A 157 -30.44 -15.00 16.16
CA GLU A 157 -29.17 -14.44 16.63
C GLU A 157 -28.03 -15.43 16.35
N ARG A 158 -26.78 -14.94 16.29
CA ARG A 158 -25.60 -15.80 16.40
C ARG A 158 -25.26 -15.99 17.87
N LEU A 159 -25.09 -17.23 18.31
CA LEU A 159 -24.53 -17.52 19.63
C LEU A 159 -23.01 -17.33 19.56
N VAL A 160 -22.51 -16.13 19.88
CA VAL A 160 -21.08 -15.82 19.88
C VAL A 160 -20.47 -16.18 21.24
N GLY A 161 -19.31 -16.85 21.23
CA GLY A 161 -18.57 -17.21 22.44
C GLY A 161 -17.27 -17.98 22.12
N PRO A 162 -16.47 -18.34 23.14
CA PRO A 162 -15.23 -19.10 22.99
C PRO A 162 -15.53 -20.60 22.83
N TYR A 163 -16.22 -20.97 21.76
CA TYR A 163 -16.63 -22.34 21.46
C TYR A 163 -16.82 -22.54 19.95
N HIS A 164 -16.81 -23.79 19.49
CA HIS A 164 -17.28 -24.17 18.16
C HIS A 164 -17.83 -25.60 18.15
N ILE A 165 -18.46 -26.02 17.06
CA ILE A 165 -18.80 -27.42 16.79
C ILE A 165 -17.85 -27.94 15.69
N GLU A 166 -17.05 -28.95 16.01
CA GLU A 166 -16.15 -29.60 15.05
C GLU A 166 -16.92 -30.63 14.21
N SER A 167 -17.04 -30.38 12.90
CA SER A 167 -17.62 -31.31 11.92
C SER A 167 -16.56 -32.32 11.46
N ARG A 168 -16.31 -33.34 12.30
CA ARG A 168 -15.18 -34.28 12.14
C ARG A 168 -15.22 -35.21 10.93
N ARG A 169 -16.38 -35.40 10.29
CA ARG A 169 -16.59 -36.32 9.14
C ARG A 169 -16.19 -37.79 9.42
N LEU A 170 -16.33 -38.26 10.64
CA LEU A 170 -15.96 -39.62 11.07
C LEU A 170 -17.14 -40.59 11.17
N GLY A 171 -18.37 -40.11 10.95
CA GLY A 171 -19.59 -40.92 10.99
C GLY A 171 -19.67 -41.92 9.83
N SER A 172 -20.45 -42.98 10.01
CA SER A 172 -20.52 -44.16 9.14
C SER A 172 -20.75 -43.85 7.65
N ARG A 173 -21.52 -42.80 7.33
CA ARG A 173 -21.76 -42.33 5.95
C ARG A 173 -20.50 -41.76 5.28
N ASN A 174 -19.64 -41.11 6.05
CA ASN A 174 -18.40 -40.53 5.51
C ASN A 174 -17.37 -41.62 5.15
N LEU A 175 -17.51 -42.81 5.74
CA LEU A 175 -16.70 -43.99 5.46
C LEU A 175 -17.18 -44.81 4.24
N ASP A 176 -18.31 -44.43 3.62
CA ASP A 176 -18.84 -45.08 2.41
C ASP A 176 -18.17 -44.49 1.15
N PRO A 177 -17.33 -45.26 0.41
CA PRO A 177 -16.62 -44.76 -0.76
C PRO A 177 -17.55 -44.44 -1.95
N ASP A 178 -18.76 -45.03 -2.00
CA ASP A 178 -19.73 -44.79 -3.07
C ASP A 178 -20.65 -43.58 -2.75
N ARG A 179 -20.50 -42.95 -1.56
CA ARG A 179 -21.36 -41.85 -1.08
C ARG A 179 -21.64 -40.80 -2.15
N TYR A 180 -20.62 -40.20 -2.75
CA TYR A 180 -20.83 -39.09 -3.70
C TYR A 180 -21.49 -39.53 -5.01
N ALA A 181 -21.37 -40.80 -5.41
CA ALA A 181 -22.12 -41.36 -6.53
C ALA A 181 -23.61 -41.54 -6.17
N LEU A 182 -23.91 -41.99 -4.95
CA LEU A 182 -25.27 -42.10 -4.43
C LEU A 182 -25.92 -40.72 -4.21
N ASP A 183 -25.19 -39.76 -3.66
CA ASP A 183 -25.62 -38.37 -3.48
C ASP A 183 -25.91 -37.72 -4.85
N ARG A 184 -25.01 -37.88 -5.83
CA ARG A 184 -25.21 -37.43 -7.23
C ARG A 184 -26.50 -37.98 -7.84
N ASP A 185 -26.73 -39.30 -7.78
CA ASP A 185 -27.87 -39.91 -8.48
C ASP A 185 -29.21 -39.49 -7.86
N LEU A 186 -29.26 -39.40 -6.53
CA LEU A 186 -30.42 -38.92 -5.77
C LEU A 186 -30.71 -37.43 -6.02
N LEU A 187 -29.66 -36.59 -6.06
CA LEU A 187 -29.80 -35.16 -6.34
C LEU A 187 -30.16 -34.90 -7.81
N LEU A 188 -29.66 -35.72 -8.75
CA LEU A 188 -30.02 -35.61 -10.16
C LEU A 188 -31.52 -35.88 -10.37
N GLU A 189 -32.08 -36.91 -9.73
CA GLU A 189 -33.54 -37.16 -9.77
C GLU A 189 -34.33 -35.95 -9.23
N VAL A 190 -33.91 -35.35 -8.11
CA VAL A 190 -34.55 -34.15 -7.55
C VAL A 190 -34.45 -32.95 -8.49
N VAL A 191 -33.31 -32.75 -9.15
CA VAL A 191 -33.08 -31.63 -10.09
C VAL A 191 -33.81 -31.84 -11.43
N GLU A 192 -34.05 -33.07 -11.85
CA GLU A 192 -34.93 -33.38 -12.98
C GLU A 192 -36.42 -33.12 -12.64
N GLN A 193 -36.85 -33.45 -11.42
CA GLN A 193 -38.22 -33.19 -10.95
C GLN A 193 -38.47 -31.71 -10.63
N ASN A 194 -37.50 -31.01 -10.06
CA ASN A 194 -37.53 -29.58 -9.76
C ASN A 194 -36.26 -28.86 -10.27
N PRO A 195 -36.24 -28.43 -11.55
CA PRO A 195 -35.12 -27.71 -12.14
C PRO A 195 -34.81 -26.32 -11.55
N GLN A 196 -35.56 -25.88 -10.53
CA GLN A 196 -35.38 -24.61 -9.82
C GLN A 196 -34.87 -24.79 -8.38
N ASP A 197 -34.58 -26.01 -7.94
CA ASP A 197 -33.94 -26.25 -6.64
C ASP A 197 -32.44 -25.89 -6.69
N ALA A 198 -32.14 -24.63 -6.35
CA ALA A 198 -30.77 -24.12 -6.29
C ALA A 198 -29.89 -24.90 -5.29
N ARG A 199 -30.45 -25.41 -4.19
CA ARG A 199 -29.68 -26.15 -3.17
C ARG A 199 -29.30 -27.53 -3.69
N SER A 200 -30.25 -28.26 -4.26
CA SER A 200 -29.98 -29.56 -4.87
C SER A 200 -29.04 -29.44 -6.09
N ILE A 201 -29.12 -28.35 -6.87
CA ILE A 201 -28.17 -28.06 -7.95
C ILE A 201 -26.74 -27.82 -7.43
N TYR A 202 -26.57 -27.07 -6.33
CA TYR A 202 -25.26 -26.86 -5.70
C TYR A 202 -24.64 -28.18 -5.22
N PHE A 203 -25.39 -28.99 -4.46
CA PHE A 203 -24.86 -30.26 -3.96
C PHE A 203 -24.68 -31.31 -5.07
N LEU A 204 -25.45 -31.24 -6.16
CA LEU A 204 -25.20 -32.05 -7.37
C LEU A 204 -23.84 -31.68 -7.99
N ALA A 205 -23.55 -30.38 -8.14
CA ALA A 205 -22.25 -29.90 -8.61
C ALA A 205 -21.11 -30.35 -7.69
N GLN A 206 -21.28 -30.21 -6.37
CA GLN A 206 -20.30 -30.67 -5.37
C GLN A 206 -20.09 -32.18 -5.40
N SER A 207 -21.14 -32.96 -5.68
CA SER A 207 -21.02 -34.42 -5.85
C SER A 207 -20.22 -34.79 -7.10
N TYR A 208 -20.43 -34.10 -8.22
CA TYR A 208 -19.58 -34.28 -9.42
C TYR A 208 -18.12 -33.85 -9.17
N PHE A 209 -17.89 -32.76 -8.44
CA PHE A 209 -16.56 -32.27 -8.08
C PHE A 209 -15.81 -33.30 -7.21
N CYS A 210 -16.45 -33.83 -6.16
CA CYS A 210 -15.87 -34.89 -5.32
C CYS A 210 -15.65 -36.23 -6.04
N LEU A 211 -16.25 -36.42 -7.22
CA LEU A 211 -16.03 -37.57 -8.10
C LEU A 211 -14.96 -37.32 -9.18
N GLY A 212 -14.39 -36.11 -9.27
CA GLY A 212 -13.44 -35.71 -10.31
C GLY A 212 -14.07 -35.47 -11.70
N ASP A 213 -15.40 -35.36 -11.80
CA ASP A 213 -16.09 -34.98 -13.04
C ASP A 213 -16.23 -33.46 -13.11
N PHE A 214 -15.09 -32.79 -13.31
CA PHE A 214 -15.00 -31.33 -13.35
C PHE A 214 -15.81 -30.72 -14.50
N VAL A 215 -16.06 -31.47 -15.58
CA VAL A 215 -16.92 -31.06 -16.71
C VAL A 215 -18.37 -30.92 -16.27
N GLN A 216 -18.92 -31.89 -15.51
CA GLN A 216 -20.25 -31.71 -14.93
C GLN A 216 -20.24 -30.73 -13.76
N ALA A 217 -19.21 -30.73 -12.92
CA ALA A 217 -19.10 -29.79 -11.79
C ALA A 217 -19.18 -28.33 -12.27
N HIS A 218 -18.31 -27.92 -13.20
CA HIS A 218 -18.32 -26.59 -13.82
C HIS A 218 -19.71 -26.20 -14.32
N LYS A 219 -20.33 -27.04 -15.16
CA LYS A 219 -21.67 -26.84 -15.74
C LYS A 219 -22.75 -26.65 -14.68
N TRP A 220 -22.72 -27.41 -13.58
CA TRP A 220 -23.74 -27.32 -12.53
C TRP A 220 -23.47 -26.15 -11.56
N TYR A 221 -22.22 -25.79 -11.29
CA TYR A 221 -21.85 -24.59 -10.53
C TYR A 221 -22.12 -23.29 -11.31
N GLU A 222 -21.80 -23.24 -12.60
CA GLU A 222 -22.16 -22.13 -13.49
C GLU A 222 -23.67 -21.93 -13.50
N ARG A 223 -24.44 -23.03 -13.63
CA ARG A 223 -25.90 -22.97 -13.49
C ARG A 223 -26.32 -22.46 -12.11
N ARG A 224 -25.68 -22.89 -11.02
CA ARG A 224 -26.00 -22.40 -9.67
C ARG A 224 -25.75 -20.89 -9.54
N ALA A 225 -24.61 -20.39 -10.01
CA ALA A 225 -24.29 -18.96 -9.95
C ALA A 225 -25.34 -18.13 -10.71
N ASN A 226 -25.74 -18.57 -11.89
CA ASN A 226 -26.75 -17.90 -12.72
C ASN A 226 -28.20 -17.99 -12.17
N MET A 227 -28.45 -18.65 -11.02
CA MET A 227 -29.77 -18.69 -10.37
C MET A 227 -29.95 -17.60 -9.29
N GLY A 228 -28.88 -16.95 -8.83
CA GLY A 228 -28.94 -15.98 -7.73
C GLY A 228 -29.45 -16.57 -6.40
N GLY A 229 -30.20 -15.79 -5.62
CA GLY A 229 -30.72 -16.20 -4.31
C GLY A 229 -29.83 -15.67 -3.17
N SER A 230 -29.28 -16.56 -2.36
CA SER A 230 -28.20 -16.21 -1.41
C SER A 230 -26.97 -15.73 -2.18
N ASP A 231 -26.48 -14.53 -1.86
CA ASP A 231 -25.23 -13.99 -2.41
C ASP A 231 -24.03 -14.87 -2.02
N GLU A 232 -24.06 -15.46 -0.82
CA GLU A 232 -23.00 -16.32 -0.31
C GLU A 232 -22.86 -17.60 -1.14
N ASP A 233 -23.98 -18.28 -1.38
CA ASP A 233 -24.03 -19.49 -2.20
C ASP A 233 -23.64 -19.22 -3.65
N THR A 234 -23.99 -18.03 -4.14
CA THR A 234 -23.70 -17.56 -5.51
C THR A 234 -22.20 -17.32 -5.66
N TYR A 235 -21.59 -16.62 -4.71
CA TYR A 235 -20.14 -16.44 -4.60
C TYR A 235 -19.40 -17.79 -4.50
N VAL A 236 -19.80 -18.70 -3.61
CA VAL A 236 -19.14 -20.02 -3.46
C VAL A 236 -19.28 -20.86 -4.74
N ALA A 237 -20.40 -20.75 -5.46
CA ALA A 237 -20.55 -21.38 -6.78
C ALA A 237 -19.62 -20.76 -7.84
N MET A 238 -19.36 -19.45 -7.80
CA MET A 238 -18.41 -18.79 -8.71
C MET A 238 -16.96 -19.19 -8.45
N ILE A 239 -16.56 -19.32 -7.17
CA ILE A 239 -15.26 -19.93 -6.81
C ILE A 239 -15.16 -21.35 -7.38
N ARG A 240 -16.19 -22.18 -7.17
CA ARG A 240 -16.19 -23.57 -7.66
C ARG A 240 -16.25 -23.71 -9.18
N VAL A 241 -16.72 -22.69 -9.92
CA VAL A 241 -16.52 -22.59 -11.37
C VAL A 241 -15.03 -22.45 -11.69
N ALA A 242 -14.34 -21.48 -11.08
CA ALA A 242 -12.92 -21.24 -11.31
C ALA A 242 -12.05 -22.45 -10.89
N ASP A 243 -12.31 -23.06 -9.72
CA ASP A 243 -11.66 -24.30 -9.28
C ASP A 243 -11.82 -25.42 -10.32
N SER A 244 -13.04 -25.57 -10.89
CA SER A 244 -13.28 -26.58 -11.93
C SER A 244 -12.54 -26.27 -13.23
N MET A 245 -12.27 -25.00 -13.54
CA MET A 245 -11.49 -24.60 -14.73
C MET A 245 -9.99 -24.89 -14.54
N VAL A 246 -9.45 -24.74 -13.32
CA VAL A 246 -8.07 -25.15 -12.97
C VAL A 246 -7.90 -26.64 -13.23
N GLU A 247 -8.78 -27.47 -12.68
CA GLU A 247 -8.72 -28.95 -12.81
C GLU A 247 -8.98 -29.45 -14.25
N LEU A 248 -9.64 -28.64 -15.09
CA LEU A 248 -9.81 -28.90 -16.53
C LEU A 248 -8.59 -28.47 -17.38
N GLY A 249 -7.67 -27.67 -16.82
CA GLY A 249 -6.53 -27.11 -17.55
C GLY A 249 -6.91 -26.03 -18.57
N GLU A 250 -7.95 -25.24 -18.28
CA GLU A 250 -8.33 -24.10 -19.11
C GLU A 250 -7.24 -22.99 -19.09
N PRO A 251 -7.16 -22.12 -20.13
CA PRO A 251 -6.11 -21.10 -20.20
C PRO A 251 -6.13 -20.14 -19.01
N TRP A 252 -4.99 -19.99 -18.33
CA TRP A 252 -4.90 -19.23 -17.07
C TRP A 252 -5.55 -17.83 -17.10
N PRO A 253 -5.39 -16.98 -18.14
CA PRO A 253 -6.04 -15.67 -18.17
C PRO A 253 -7.58 -15.72 -18.04
N VAL A 254 -8.22 -16.79 -18.54
CA VAL A 254 -9.66 -17.03 -18.43
C VAL A 254 -10.05 -17.55 -17.04
N VAL A 255 -9.20 -18.39 -16.44
CA VAL A 255 -9.34 -18.86 -15.04
C VAL A 255 -9.20 -17.71 -14.06
N GLN A 256 -8.23 -16.82 -14.30
CA GLN A 256 -8.00 -15.62 -13.51
C GLN A 256 -9.23 -14.70 -13.57
N ASP A 257 -9.82 -14.45 -14.74
CA ASP A 257 -11.05 -13.66 -14.83
C ASP A 257 -12.22 -14.29 -14.05
N ALA A 258 -12.34 -15.62 -14.03
CA ALA A 258 -13.35 -16.30 -13.22
C ALA A 258 -13.15 -16.06 -11.72
N TYR A 259 -11.91 -16.14 -11.21
CA TYR A 259 -11.58 -15.78 -9.82
C TYR A 259 -11.79 -14.28 -9.54
N LEU A 260 -11.37 -13.38 -10.43
CA LEU A 260 -11.56 -11.93 -10.28
C LEU A 260 -13.04 -11.55 -10.28
N ARG A 261 -13.88 -12.20 -11.10
CA ARG A 261 -15.34 -11.99 -11.10
C ARG A 261 -16.00 -12.54 -9.83
N ALA A 262 -15.48 -13.61 -9.25
CA ALA A 262 -15.92 -14.08 -7.93
C ALA A 262 -15.54 -13.06 -6.83
N TRP A 263 -14.34 -12.47 -6.90
CA TRP A 263 -13.94 -11.37 -6.03
C TRP A 263 -14.83 -10.12 -6.20
N GLU A 264 -15.05 -9.66 -7.44
CA GLU A 264 -15.92 -8.51 -7.73
C GLU A 264 -17.37 -8.72 -7.24
N TYR A 265 -17.86 -9.97 -7.19
CA TYR A 265 -19.18 -10.29 -6.62
C TYR A 265 -19.21 -10.11 -5.09
N ARG A 266 -18.10 -10.40 -4.40
CA ARG A 266 -17.99 -10.28 -2.93
C ARG A 266 -16.58 -9.83 -2.50
N PRO A 267 -16.22 -8.53 -2.63
CA PRO A 267 -14.85 -8.06 -2.40
C PRO A 267 -14.30 -8.25 -0.99
N THR A 268 -15.16 -8.59 -0.01
CA THR A 268 -14.80 -9.00 1.35
C THR A 268 -14.22 -10.42 1.44
N ARG A 269 -13.98 -11.10 0.31
CA ARG A 269 -13.48 -12.48 0.25
C ARG A 269 -12.08 -12.56 -0.31
N ALA A 270 -11.15 -13.07 0.50
CA ALA A 270 -9.72 -13.15 0.16
C ALA A 270 -9.37 -14.37 -0.71
N GLU A 271 -10.18 -15.43 -0.66
CA GLU A 271 -9.90 -16.70 -1.33
C GLU A 271 -9.63 -16.63 -2.86
N PRO A 272 -10.31 -15.81 -3.67
CA PRO A 272 -10.04 -15.72 -5.11
C PRO A 272 -8.68 -15.03 -5.39
N LEU A 273 -8.33 -14.00 -4.62
CA LEU A 273 -7.05 -13.29 -4.78
C LEU A 273 -5.89 -14.16 -4.29
N TRP A 274 -6.07 -14.90 -3.20
CA TRP A 274 -5.11 -15.89 -2.72
C TRP A 274 -4.87 -17.01 -3.74
N ALA A 275 -5.92 -17.52 -4.39
CA ALA A 275 -5.78 -18.54 -5.45
C ALA A 275 -4.97 -18.02 -6.65
N ILE A 276 -5.21 -16.76 -7.07
CA ILE A 276 -4.43 -16.09 -8.12
C ILE A 276 -2.97 -15.91 -7.71
N ALA A 277 -2.71 -15.40 -6.50
CA ALA A 277 -1.37 -15.20 -5.97
C ALA A 277 -0.56 -16.50 -5.91
N ARG A 278 -1.19 -17.56 -5.38
CA ARG A 278 -0.62 -18.90 -5.29
C ARG A 278 -0.25 -19.47 -6.66
N HIS A 279 -1.11 -19.32 -7.67
CA HIS A 279 -0.78 -19.75 -9.04
C HIS A 279 0.45 -19.01 -9.57
N TYR A 280 0.51 -17.68 -9.39
CA TYR A 280 1.67 -16.89 -9.81
C TYR A 280 2.96 -17.27 -9.08
N ARG A 281 2.91 -17.62 -7.79
CA ARG A 281 4.07 -18.20 -7.08
C ARG A 281 4.49 -19.55 -7.70
N GLU A 282 3.54 -20.43 -8.02
CA GLU A 282 3.82 -21.76 -8.58
C GLU A 282 4.44 -21.67 -10.00
N GLU A 283 4.06 -20.68 -10.79
CA GLU A 283 4.70 -20.32 -12.08
C GLU A 283 5.97 -19.46 -11.93
N ASN A 284 6.42 -19.15 -10.70
CA ASN A 284 7.59 -18.30 -10.40
C ASN A 284 7.46 -16.82 -10.85
N ARG A 285 6.24 -16.34 -11.09
CA ARG A 285 5.90 -14.95 -11.46
C ARG A 285 5.70 -14.10 -10.19
N TYR A 286 6.76 -14.01 -9.40
CA TYR A 286 6.70 -13.51 -8.02
C TYR A 286 6.25 -12.05 -7.87
N GLU A 287 6.43 -11.18 -8.88
CA GLU A 287 5.92 -9.81 -8.85
C GLU A 287 4.38 -9.79 -8.81
N LEU A 288 3.71 -10.52 -9.71
CA LEU A 288 2.25 -10.67 -9.69
C LEU A 288 1.76 -11.47 -8.49
N GLY A 289 2.50 -12.51 -8.09
CA GLY A 289 2.21 -13.28 -6.89
C GLY A 289 2.21 -12.43 -5.63
N TYR A 290 3.16 -11.50 -5.50
CA TYR A 290 3.22 -10.53 -4.42
C TYR A 290 2.00 -9.59 -4.41
N GLU A 291 1.68 -8.95 -5.53
CA GLU A 291 0.61 -7.93 -5.58
C GLU A 291 -0.75 -8.55 -5.22
N PHE A 292 -1.07 -9.72 -5.77
CA PHE A 292 -2.31 -10.42 -5.43
C PHE A 292 -2.32 -10.98 -3.99
N ALA A 293 -1.16 -11.37 -3.44
CA ALA A 293 -1.08 -11.85 -2.07
C ALA A 293 -1.22 -10.73 -1.03
N GLN A 294 -0.60 -9.56 -1.26
CA GLN A 294 -0.78 -8.39 -0.40
C GLN A 294 -2.27 -8.00 -0.34
N LEU A 295 -2.93 -7.91 -1.50
CA LEU A 295 -4.36 -7.60 -1.56
C LEU A 295 -5.24 -8.67 -0.88
N ALA A 296 -4.86 -9.94 -0.94
CA ALA A 296 -5.53 -11.00 -0.20
C ALA A 296 -5.31 -10.88 1.32
N ALA A 297 -4.12 -10.46 1.76
CA ALA A 297 -3.74 -10.34 3.18
C ALA A 297 -4.29 -9.07 3.86
N GLU A 298 -4.60 -8.03 3.09
CA GLU A 298 -5.25 -6.81 3.58
C GLU A 298 -6.77 -6.96 3.81
N ILE A 299 -7.41 -7.99 3.25
CA ILE A 299 -8.83 -8.26 3.45
C ILE A 299 -9.04 -8.97 4.81
N PRO A 300 -9.78 -8.37 5.76
CA PRO A 300 -10.03 -8.99 7.07
C PRO A 300 -10.98 -10.18 6.98
N PHE A 301 -10.98 -11.04 8.01
CA PHE A 301 -11.94 -12.14 8.12
C PHE A 301 -13.39 -11.63 8.03
N PRO A 302 -14.26 -12.25 7.22
CA PRO A 302 -15.58 -11.70 6.90
C PRO A 302 -16.60 -12.04 7.98
N ASP A 303 -16.53 -11.35 9.12
CA ASP A 303 -17.37 -11.61 10.31
C ASP A 303 -18.89 -11.63 10.03
N GLN A 304 -19.36 -10.98 8.95
CA GLN A 304 -20.78 -10.96 8.57
C GLN A 304 -21.24 -12.19 7.79
N ASP A 305 -20.33 -13.02 7.29
CA ASP A 305 -20.65 -14.19 6.46
C ASP A 305 -21.23 -15.34 7.30
N LEU A 306 -22.21 -16.05 6.73
CA LEU A 306 -22.84 -17.23 7.35
C LEU A 306 -22.40 -18.55 6.69
N SER A 307 -22.02 -18.52 5.42
CA SER A 307 -21.65 -19.69 4.62
C SER A 307 -20.18 -20.07 4.80
N LEU A 308 -19.68 -20.96 3.94
CA LEU A 308 -18.33 -21.50 3.98
C LEU A 308 -17.29 -20.38 3.76
N VAL A 309 -16.41 -20.16 4.74
CA VAL A 309 -15.24 -19.27 4.71
C VAL A 309 -13.99 -20.09 4.95
N ASN A 310 -12.93 -19.93 4.15
CA ASN A 310 -11.67 -20.64 4.43
C ASN A 310 -10.78 -19.81 5.38
N GLY A 311 -10.85 -20.08 6.68
CA GLY A 311 -10.20 -19.30 7.72
C GLY A 311 -8.66 -19.27 7.67
N ASP A 312 -8.02 -20.28 7.03
CA ASP A 312 -6.56 -20.31 6.90
C ASP A 312 -6.01 -19.22 5.96
N VAL A 313 -6.79 -18.77 4.97
CA VAL A 313 -6.43 -17.66 4.06
C VAL A 313 -6.22 -16.37 4.83
N TYR A 314 -7.18 -16.06 5.72
CA TYR A 314 -7.22 -14.82 6.51
C TYR A 314 -6.29 -14.82 7.71
N THR A 315 -6.00 -15.99 8.29
CA THR A 315 -5.17 -16.08 9.51
C THR A 315 -3.68 -16.16 9.19
N TRP A 316 -3.28 -16.75 8.05
CA TRP A 316 -1.87 -16.79 7.66
C TRP A 316 -1.57 -17.02 6.18
N ARG A 317 -2.36 -17.79 5.41
CA ARG A 317 -1.94 -18.22 4.06
C ARG A 317 -1.80 -17.10 3.03
N ALA A 318 -2.61 -16.05 3.09
CA ALA A 318 -2.41 -14.87 2.24
C ALA A 318 -1.09 -14.16 2.58
N THR A 319 -0.80 -14.01 3.88
CA THR A 319 0.44 -13.43 4.39
C THR A 319 1.68 -14.27 4.06
N ASP A 320 1.56 -15.60 4.00
CA ASP A 320 2.63 -16.52 3.61
C ASP A 320 2.94 -16.45 2.11
N GLU A 321 1.91 -16.46 1.25
CA GLU A 321 2.09 -16.22 -0.18
C GLU A 321 2.74 -14.85 -0.45
N GLN A 322 2.37 -13.79 0.31
CA GLN A 322 3.00 -12.47 0.24
C GLN A 322 4.46 -12.53 0.69
N ALA A 323 4.75 -13.15 1.84
CA ALA A 323 6.09 -13.26 2.40
C ALA A 323 7.04 -14.05 1.48
N VAL A 324 6.57 -15.15 0.89
CA VAL A 324 7.35 -15.92 -0.08
C VAL A 324 7.62 -15.07 -1.32
N CYS A 325 6.61 -14.46 -1.94
CA CYS A 325 6.83 -13.66 -3.15
C CYS A 325 7.73 -12.44 -2.88
N ALA A 326 7.55 -11.74 -1.76
CA ALA A 326 8.42 -10.66 -1.28
C ALA A 326 9.90 -11.08 -1.16
N SER A 327 10.17 -12.31 -0.72
CA SER A 327 11.55 -12.85 -0.61
C SER A 327 12.21 -13.08 -1.97
N TRP A 328 11.45 -13.26 -3.06
CA TRP A 328 12.00 -13.42 -4.41
C TRP A 328 12.19 -12.09 -5.14
N ILE A 329 11.30 -11.11 -4.92
CA ILE A 329 11.38 -9.78 -5.55
C ILE A 329 12.26 -8.77 -4.77
N GLY A 330 13.10 -9.26 -3.85
CA GLY A 330 14.07 -8.44 -3.12
C GLY A 330 13.51 -7.66 -1.93
N LYS A 331 12.21 -7.75 -1.61
CA LYS A 331 11.58 -7.17 -0.41
C LYS A 331 11.89 -7.98 0.86
N GLN A 332 13.17 -8.33 1.06
CA GLN A 332 13.65 -9.26 2.09
C GLN A 332 13.25 -8.85 3.51
N SER A 333 13.33 -7.55 3.83
CA SER A 333 12.98 -7.00 5.14
C SER A 333 11.50 -7.15 5.47
N GLU A 334 10.64 -7.06 4.46
CA GLU A 334 9.19 -7.25 4.59
C GLU A 334 8.87 -8.73 4.79
N ALA A 335 9.36 -9.59 3.87
CA ALA A 335 9.23 -11.04 3.96
C ALA A 335 9.65 -11.60 5.33
N PHE A 336 10.77 -11.09 5.87
CA PHE A 336 11.27 -11.45 7.20
C PHE A 336 10.29 -11.06 8.32
N ILE A 337 9.72 -9.85 8.28
CA ILE A 337 8.75 -9.36 9.27
C ILE A 337 7.44 -10.17 9.18
N LEU A 338 6.92 -10.41 7.97
CA LEU A 338 5.70 -11.19 7.74
C LEU A 338 5.86 -12.64 8.26
N CYS A 339 6.97 -13.31 7.95
CA CYS A 339 7.27 -14.64 8.47
C CYS A 339 7.31 -14.65 10.01
N ARG A 340 8.02 -13.70 10.64
CA ARG A 340 8.07 -13.61 12.11
C ARG A 340 6.69 -13.37 12.73
N GLY A 341 5.85 -12.57 12.08
CA GLY A 341 4.45 -12.36 12.48
C GLY A 341 3.66 -13.66 12.54
N MET A 342 3.67 -14.44 11.44
CA MET A 342 2.98 -15.73 11.37
C MET A 342 3.51 -16.74 12.40
N LEU A 343 4.83 -16.80 12.62
CA LEU A 343 5.43 -17.70 13.62
C LEU A 343 4.94 -17.42 15.06
N THR A 344 4.37 -16.24 15.36
CA THR A 344 3.79 -15.98 16.68
C THR A 344 2.47 -16.71 16.93
N LEU A 345 1.73 -17.07 15.88
CA LEU A 345 0.39 -17.65 15.93
C LEU A 345 0.41 -19.02 16.64
N PRO A 346 -0.50 -19.28 17.58
CA PRO A 346 -0.59 -20.58 18.23
C PRO A 346 -1.08 -21.65 17.25
N ASP A 347 -2.18 -21.39 16.53
CA ASP A 347 -2.91 -22.40 15.74
C ASP A 347 -2.33 -22.65 14.34
N LEU A 348 -1.12 -22.15 14.06
CA LEU A 348 -0.38 -22.43 12.83
C LEU A 348 0.10 -23.90 12.84
N PRO A 349 -0.21 -24.72 11.81
CA PRO A 349 0.23 -26.11 11.75
C PRO A 349 1.75 -26.25 11.83
N GLU A 350 2.25 -27.26 12.54
CA GLU A 350 3.69 -27.36 12.85
C GLU A 350 4.56 -27.60 11.61
N GLU A 351 4.05 -28.29 10.58
CA GLU A 351 4.74 -28.44 9.29
C GLU A 351 4.89 -27.08 8.57
N ASP A 352 3.83 -26.27 8.56
CA ASP A 352 3.86 -24.91 8.03
C ASP A 352 4.71 -23.96 8.88
N ARG A 353 4.72 -24.12 10.21
CA ARG A 353 5.57 -23.35 11.14
C ARG A 353 7.05 -23.56 10.82
N GLN A 354 7.50 -24.80 10.67
CA GLN A 354 8.91 -25.08 10.34
C GLN A 354 9.23 -24.66 8.89
N ARG A 355 8.30 -24.80 7.94
CA ARG A 355 8.44 -24.28 6.57
C ARG A 355 8.61 -22.74 6.55
N ILE A 356 7.80 -22.01 7.30
CA ILE A 356 7.85 -20.54 7.41
C ILE A 356 9.13 -20.09 8.15
N ALA A 357 9.61 -20.84 9.15
CA ALA A 357 10.91 -20.60 9.76
C ALA A 357 12.08 -20.81 8.77
N GLY A 358 11.95 -21.76 7.84
CA GLY A 358 12.83 -21.90 6.67
C GLY A 358 12.79 -20.69 5.75
N ASN A 359 11.59 -20.24 5.36
CA ASN A 359 11.39 -19.06 4.49
C ASN A 359 11.97 -17.78 5.11
N ARG A 360 11.74 -17.54 6.42
CA ARG A 360 12.35 -16.44 7.19
C ARG A 360 13.86 -16.38 7.03
N ASP A 361 14.52 -17.54 7.17
CA ASP A 361 15.98 -17.64 7.16
C ASP A 361 16.60 -17.33 5.77
N VAL A 362 15.84 -17.44 4.67
CA VAL A 362 16.28 -17.02 3.32
C VAL A 362 16.57 -15.51 3.26
N CYS A 363 15.78 -14.70 3.97
CA CYS A 363 15.90 -13.24 3.98
C CYS A 363 17.13 -12.73 4.77
N VAL A 364 17.67 -13.57 5.66
CA VAL A 364 18.60 -13.13 6.71
C VAL A 364 19.96 -12.61 6.22
N PRO A 365 20.60 -13.13 5.15
CA PRO A 365 21.87 -12.57 4.66
C PRO A 365 21.78 -11.06 4.36
N THR A 366 20.70 -10.63 3.71
CA THR A 366 20.42 -9.21 3.42
C THR A 366 20.17 -8.41 4.70
N MET A 367 19.49 -9.00 5.68
CA MET A 367 19.27 -8.38 7.00
C MET A 367 20.58 -8.22 7.79
N ILE A 368 21.50 -9.18 7.71
CA ILE A 368 22.85 -9.11 8.32
C ILE A 368 23.64 -7.96 7.70
N ASP A 369 23.66 -7.81 6.38
CA ASP A 369 24.44 -6.77 5.70
C ASP A 369 23.87 -5.37 5.97
N ALA A 370 22.53 -5.23 5.99
CA ALA A 370 21.86 -4.01 6.43
C ALA A 370 22.21 -3.66 7.89
N ALA A 371 22.06 -4.60 8.82
CA ALA A 371 22.36 -4.39 10.24
C ALA A 371 23.87 -4.16 10.51
N SER A 372 24.76 -4.73 9.71
CA SER A 372 26.22 -4.56 9.83
C SER A 372 26.72 -3.16 9.44
N SER A 373 25.87 -2.34 8.81
CA SER A 373 26.20 -0.96 8.44
C SER A 373 26.30 -0.02 9.65
N TYR A 374 27.13 1.03 9.57
CA TYR A 374 27.36 1.90 10.72
C TYR A 374 26.08 2.68 11.13
N PRO A 375 25.68 2.65 12.42
CA PRO A 375 24.41 3.23 12.88
C PRO A 375 24.27 4.73 12.62
N ASP A 376 23.02 5.20 12.52
CA ASP A 376 22.72 6.60 12.23
C ASP A 376 23.33 7.57 13.27
N THR A 377 23.68 8.77 12.80
CA THR A 377 24.32 9.80 13.61
C THR A 377 23.46 10.28 14.79
N ALA A 378 22.13 10.24 14.71
CA ALA A 378 21.25 10.54 15.84
C ALA A 378 21.25 9.43 16.90
N LEU A 379 21.23 8.16 16.49
CA LEU A 379 21.33 7.01 17.39
C LEU A 379 22.71 6.97 18.09
N MET A 380 23.79 7.15 17.33
CA MET A 380 25.15 7.26 17.90
C MET A 380 25.30 8.47 18.84
N LYS A 381 24.58 9.57 18.59
CA LYS A 381 24.55 10.72 19.52
C LYS A 381 23.76 10.41 20.80
N SER A 382 22.65 9.68 20.75
CA SER A 382 21.86 9.39 21.95
C SER A 382 22.66 8.55 22.95
N LEU A 383 23.35 7.51 22.45
CA LEU A 383 24.27 6.68 23.24
C LEU A 383 25.44 7.48 23.86
N GLN A 384 25.89 8.55 23.19
CA GLN A 384 26.95 9.44 23.70
C GLN A 384 26.48 10.51 24.70
N HIS A 385 25.17 10.77 24.80
CA HIS A 385 24.62 11.91 25.58
C HIS A 385 23.64 11.50 26.67
N GLN A 386 23.53 10.21 27.01
CA GLN A 386 22.68 9.76 28.11
C GLN A 386 23.10 10.42 29.43
N PRO A 387 22.20 11.16 30.12
CA PRO A 387 22.53 11.79 31.39
C PRO A 387 22.52 10.76 32.52
N ALA A 388 23.59 10.76 33.34
CA ALA A 388 23.79 9.83 34.47
C ALA A 388 22.72 9.87 35.60
N CYS A 389 21.65 10.65 35.43
CA CYS A 389 20.52 10.80 36.34
C CYS A 389 19.38 9.78 36.08
N ALA A 390 19.31 9.17 34.89
CA ALA A 390 18.24 8.24 34.50
C ALA A 390 18.40 6.80 35.05
N ARG A 391 19.11 6.64 36.17
CA ARG A 391 19.54 5.32 36.68
C ARG A 391 18.45 4.59 37.49
N ASP A 392 17.76 3.67 36.82
CA ASP A 392 17.47 2.34 37.40
C ASP A 392 18.45 1.34 36.75
N ALA A 393 19.71 1.38 37.21
CA ALA A 393 20.86 0.80 36.51
C ALA A 393 20.86 -0.73 36.58
N ARG A 394 20.22 -1.38 35.60
CA ARG A 394 19.95 -2.82 35.62
C ARG A 394 20.76 -3.68 34.65
N VAL A 395 21.35 -3.14 33.58
CA VAL A 395 21.94 -3.94 32.48
C VAL A 395 23.32 -3.43 32.07
N VAL A 396 24.31 -4.33 31.97
CA VAL A 396 25.62 -4.09 31.32
C VAL A 396 25.76 -5.02 30.12
N VAL A 397 26.22 -4.48 28.99
CA VAL A 397 26.52 -5.24 27.76
C VAL A 397 28.03 -5.44 27.66
N THR A 398 28.46 -6.63 27.22
CA THR A 398 29.87 -6.99 27.06
C THR A 398 30.15 -7.74 25.76
N LEU A 399 31.32 -7.54 25.16
CA LEU A 399 31.81 -8.31 24.01
C LEU A 399 33.32 -8.59 24.11
N ILE A 400 33.82 -9.48 23.27
CA ILE A 400 35.25 -9.79 23.13
C ILE A 400 35.73 -9.24 21.79
N ALA A 401 36.56 -8.20 21.83
CA ALA A 401 37.20 -7.62 20.66
C ALA A 401 38.46 -8.41 20.30
N GLY A 402 38.41 -9.14 19.18
CA GLY A 402 39.56 -9.90 18.69
C GLY A 402 40.56 -9.05 17.90
N PRO A 403 41.60 -9.68 17.32
CA PRO A 403 42.59 -9.00 16.47
C PRO A 403 42.03 -8.48 15.13
N ASP A 404 40.77 -8.81 14.79
CA ASP A 404 40.07 -8.23 13.65
C ASP A 404 39.13 -7.10 14.11
N ARG A 405 39.41 -5.89 13.61
CA ARG A 405 38.56 -4.73 13.83
C ARG A 405 37.23 -4.86 13.08
N ASP A 406 37.20 -5.39 11.86
CA ASP A 406 35.98 -5.44 11.03
C ASP A 406 34.92 -6.36 11.65
N SER A 407 35.30 -7.57 12.10
CA SER A 407 34.44 -8.42 12.92
C SER A 407 33.92 -7.71 14.17
N THR A 408 34.74 -6.90 14.84
CA THR A 408 34.34 -6.16 16.05
C THR A 408 33.36 -5.03 15.72
N GLU A 409 33.61 -4.26 14.65
CA GLU A 409 32.72 -3.20 14.16
C GLU A 409 31.38 -3.78 13.68
N LYS A 410 31.37 -4.93 13.01
CA LYS A 410 30.14 -5.61 12.56
C LYS A 410 29.31 -6.15 13.73
N THR A 411 29.92 -6.71 14.78
CA THR A 411 29.20 -7.08 16.02
C THR A 411 28.58 -5.86 16.70
N LEU A 412 29.32 -4.75 16.83
CA LEU A 412 28.81 -3.51 17.44
C LEU A 412 27.68 -2.88 16.61
N ASN A 413 27.87 -2.73 15.29
CA ASN A 413 26.88 -2.13 14.40
C ASN A 413 25.57 -2.91 14.41
N SER A 414 25.65 -4.23 14.22
CA SER A 414 24.46 -5.08 14.15
C SER A 414 23.70 -5.12 15.47
N PHE A 415 24.39 -5.23 16.62
CA PHE A 415 23.71 -5.14 17.91
C PHE A 415 23.03 -3.77 18.12
N VAL A 416 23.71 -2.66 17.77
CA VAL A 416 23.15 -1.30 17.93
C VAL A 416 21.96 -1.04 17.00
N ASN A 417 21.98 -1.56 15.78
CA ASN A 417 20.87 -1.40 14.82
C ASN A 417 19.68 -2.32 15.13
N CYS A 418 19.91 -3.50 15.73
CA CYS A 418 18.84 -4.45 16.04
C CYS A 418 18.21 -4.27 17.43
N CYS A 419 18.94 -3.81 18.44
CA CYS A 419 18.41 -3.63 19.80
C CYS A 419 17.57 -2.33 19.89
N THR A 420 16.27 -2.42 19.64
CA THR A 420 15.37 -1.23 19.60
C THR A 420 15.22 -0.55 20.97
N ASP A 421 15.53 -1.26 22.05
CA ASP A 421 15.50 -0.79 23.43
C ASP A 421 16.90 -0.59 24.06
N ILE A 422 17.93 -0.40 23.23
CA ILE A 422 19.33 -0.15 23.63
C ILE A 422 19.50 1.01 24.63
N SER A 423 18.53 1.91 24.73
CA SER A 423 18.47 2.96 25.76
C SER A 423 18.46 2.42 27.19
N ARG A 424 18.13 1.14 27.39
CA ARG A 424 18.17 0.39 28.67
C ARG A 424 19.57 -0.06 29.08
N VAL A 425 20.58 -0.01 28.21
CA VAL A 425 21.97 -0.37 28.55
C VAL A 425 22.61 0.73 29.40
N HIS A 426 23.19 0.37 30.54
CA HIS A 426 23.92 1.33 31.38
C HIS A 426 25.39 1.49 30.97
N ARG A 427 26.07 0.39 30.60
CA ARG A 427 27.50 0.38 30.19
C ARG A 427 27.74 -0.66 29.10
N PHE A 428 28.72 -0.38 28.23
CA PHE A 428 29.25 -1.30 27.22
C PHE A 428 30.74 -1.57 27.50
N LEU A 429 31.12 -2.83 27.67
CA LEU A 429 32.52 -3.24 27.87
C LEU A 429 33.02 -4.11 26.71
N ALA A 430 34.16 -3.77 26.12
CA ALA A 430 34.90 -4.67 25.23
C ALA A 430 36.14 -5.20 25.95
N LEU A 431 36.27 -6.52 26.06
CA LEU A 431 37.55 -7.14 26.40
C LEU A 431 38.49 -7.03 25.20
N ASP A 432 39.65 -6.42 25.37
CA ASP A 432 40.70 -6.42 24.35
C ASP A 432 41.44 -7.76 24.36
N ALA A 433 41.06 -8.63 23.43
CA ALA A 433 41.65 -9.95 23.20
C ALA A 433 42.55 -9.94 21.94
N GLY A 434 43.31 -8.86 21.74
CA GLY A 434 44.42 -8.79 20.78
C GLY A 434 44.28 -7.74 19.68
N LEU A 435 43.56 -6.64 19.89
CA LEU A 435 43.49 -5.53 18.94
C LEU A 435 44.87 -4.91 18.68
N SER A 436 45.05 -4.29 17.51
CA SER A 436 46.16 -3.36 17.30
C SER A 436 45.92 -2.03 18.03
N ILE A 437 46.99 -1.32 18.36
CA ILE A 437 46.91 0.01 19.02
C ILE A 437 46.10 0.99 18.15
N ASP A 438 46.28 0.94 16.83
CA ASP A 438 45.59 1.82 15.89
C ASP A 438 44.10 1.44 15.75
N ASP A 439 43.77 0.15 15.72
CA ASP A 439 42.40 -0.33 15.62
C ASP A 439 41.61 -0.05 16.91
N ARG A 440 42.21 -0.24 18.09
CA ARG A 440 41.62 0.15 19.38
C ARG A 440 41.42 1.66 19.49
N ALA A 441 42.35 2.46 18.96
CA ALA A 441 42.22 3.91 18.93
C ALA A 441 41.07 4.36 18.01
N GLU A 442 40.91 3.74 16.83
CA GLU A 442 39.80 4.05 15.92
C GLU A 442 38.45 3.60 16.49
N LEU A 443 38.37 2.38 17.07
CA LEU A 443 37.18 1.90 17.78
C LEU A 443 36.77 2.86 18.91
N SER A 444 37.71 3.28 19.76
CA SER A 444 37.45 4.24 20.86
C SER A 444 36.99 5.61 20.36
N LYS A 445 37.50 6.04 19.19
CA LYS A 445 37.13 7.30 18.53
C LYS A 445 35.73 7.26 17.91
N ARG A 446 35.33 6.12 17.36
CA ARG A 446 34.08 5.86 16.65
C ARG A 446 32.94 5.51 17.62
N TYR A 447 33.15 4.53 18.51
CA TYR A 447 32.19 4.04 19.51
C TYR A 447 32.49 4.60 20.90
N ARG A 448 32.35 5.91 21.08
CA ARG A 448 32.73 6.63 22.33
C ARG A 448 32.01 6.21 23.61
N PHE A 449 30.98 5.37 23.52
CA PHE A 449 30.27 4.78 24.66
C PHE A 449 30.90 3.46 25.15
N LEU A 450 31.90 2.94 24.42
CA LEU A 450 32.52 1.65 24.69
C LEU A 450 33.73 1.81 25.63
N GLU A 451 33.66 1.16 26.79
CA GLU A 451 34.78 1.02 27.72
C GLU A 451 35.63 -0.19 27.31
N PHE A 452 36.96 -0.10 27.33
CA PHE A 452 37.85 -1.23 27.07
C PHE A 452 38.44 -1.80 28.37
N VAL A 453 38.44 -3.12 28.49
CA VAL A 453 39.07 -3.90 29.56
C VAL A 453 40.32 -4.59 28.98
N ASP A 454 41.47 -4.45 29.65
CA ASP A 454 42.75 -5.02 29.22
C ASP A 454 42.92 -6.48 29.68
N THR A 455 43.40 -7.37 28.81
CA THR A 455 43.82 -8.73 29.19
C THR A 455 45.28 -8.77 29.66
N ASP A 456 45.61 -9.60 30.66
CA ASP A 456 47.00 -9.98 30.93
C ASP A 456 47.39 -11.13 29.98
N PRO A 457 48.43 -10.99 29.13
CA PRO A 457 48.81 -12.02 28.16
C PRO A 457 49.42 -13.29 28.79
N ALA A 458 49.41 -13.44 30.11
CA ALA A 458 49.73 -14.68 30.81
C ALA A 458 48.58 -15.70 30.85
N ASP A 459 47.32 -15.24 30.82
CA ASP A 459 46.15 -16.09 31.06
C ASP A 459 45.47 -16.59 29.76
N GLY A 460 44.88 -17.79 29.84
CA GLY A 460 44.24 -18.46 28.70
C GLY A 460 42.75 -18.11 28.55
N THR A 461 42.14 -18.51 27.43
CA THR A 461 40.75 -18.18 27.04
C THR A 461 39.63 -18.63 27.99
N ALA A 462 39.95 -19.31 29.11
CA ALA A 462 39.01 -19.54 30.20
C ALA A 462 38.82 -18.28 31.09
N SER A 463 39.78 -17.37 31.09
CA SER A 463 39.78 -16.12 31.87
C SER A 463 38.82 -15.07 31.30
N ASP A 464 38.68 -14.95 29.98
CA ASP A 464 37.94 -13.87 29.28
C ASP A 464 36.55 -13.56 29.88
N LEU A 465 35.74 -14.59 30.15
CA LEU A 465 34.40 -14.44 30.73
C LEU A 465 34.42 -14.11 32.24
N ALA A 466 35.37 -14.67 32.99
CA ALA A 466 35.53 -14.39 34.42
C ALA A 466 36.04 -12.96 34.65
N HIS A 467 37.03 -12.53 33.87
CA HIS A 467 37.58 -11.18 33.94
C HIS A 467 36.56 -10.11 33.49
N LEU A 468 35.74 -10.39 32.48
CA LEU A 468 34.58 -9.56 32.17
C LEU A 468 33.57 -9.51 33.32
N ARG A 469 33.28 -10.64 33.99
CA ARG A 469 32.34 -10.73 35.12
C ARG A 469 32.78 -9.88 36.32
N GLU A 470 34.09 -9.69 36.56
CA GLU A 470 34.61 -8.78 37.61
C GLU A 470 34.19 -7.32 37.39
N HIS A 471 34.02 -6.90 36.13
CA HIS A 471 33.76 -5.51 35.75
C HIS A 471 32.27 -5.14 35.65
N VAL A 472 31.37 -6.12 35.84
CA VAL A 472 29.91 -5.96 35.72
C VAL A 472 29.27 -5.64 37.07
N ASP A 473 28.74 -4.42 37.18
CA ASP A 473 28.19 -3.83 38.42
C ASP A 473 26.65 -3.73 38.47
N ALA A 474 25.94 -4.49 37.62
CA ALA A 474 24.47 -4.48 37.53
C ALA A 474 23.81 -5.84 37.80
N ARG A 475 22.48 -5.87 37.96
CA ARG A 475 21.71 -7.13 38.15
C ARG A 475 21.81 -8.04 36.92
N PHE A 476 21.67 -7.48 35.72
CA PHE A 476 21.67 -8.24 34.48
C PHE A 476 22.95 -7.99 33.67
N TRP A 477 23.47 -9.06 33.10
CA TRP A 477 24.67 -9.06 32.28
C TRP A 477 24.35 -9.65 30.91
N LEU A 478 24.44 -8.86 29.84
CA LEU A 478 24.31 -9.35 28.47
C LEU A 478 25.72 -9.52 27.86
N HIS A 479 26.06 -10.75 27.47
CA HIS A 479 27.28 -11.07 26.77
C HIS A 479 26.99 -11.30 25.28
N LEU A 480 27.80 -10.71 24.39
CA LEU A 480 27.67 -10.80 22.93
C LEU A 480 28.72 -11.70 22.28
N GLY A 481 29.66 -12.25 23.06
CA GLY A 481 30.75 -13.08 22.53
C GLY A 481 31.69 -12.34 21.59
N LYS A 482 32.19 -13.06 20.58
CA LYS A 482 33.14 -12.60 19.56
C LYS A 482 32.60 -12.90 18.16
N GLY A 483 32.50 -11.88 17.31
CA GLY A 483 32.19 -12.05 15.89
C GLY A 483 30.76 -12.49 15.56
N TRP A 484 29.82 -12.33 16.50
CA TRP A 484 28.39 -12.51 16.24
C TRP A 484 27.81 -11.30 15.50
N ARG A 485 26.97 -11.54 14.50
CA ARG A 485 26.23 -10.50 13.76
C ARG A 485 24.73 -10.68 14.00
N PHE A 486 24.07 -9.65 14.49
CA PHE A 486 22.62 -9.59 14.67
C PHE A 486 21.93 -9.20 13.35
N PHE A 487 20.66 -9.56 13.21
CA PHE A 487 19.88 -9.24 12.00
C PHE A 487 18.39 -8.96 12.23
N ALA A 488 17.86 -9.33 13.40
CA ALA A 488 16.45 -9.18 13.72
C ALA A 488 16.23 -7.96 14.64
N PRO A 489 15.54 -6.89 14.19
CA PRO A 489 15.14 -5.78 15.05
C PRO A 489 14.19 -6.27 16.15
N GLU A 490 14.52 -6.00 17.41
CA GLU A 490 13.85 -6.60 18.56
C GLU A 490 14.11 -5.81 19.86
N ASN A 491 13.14 -5.80 20.78
CA ASN A 491 13.29 -5.25 22.14
C ASN A 491 14.08 -6.24 23.03
N LEU A 492 15.29 -6.59 22.61
CA LEU A 492 16.10 -7.69 23.16
C LEU A 492 16.25 -7.59 24.68
N ILE A 493 16.55 -6.40 25.20
CA ILE A 493 16.82 -6.23 26.64
C ILE A 493 15.55 -6.42 27.46
N THR A 494 14.42 -5.94 26.94
CA THR A 494 13.08 -6.07 27.51
C THR A 494 12.65 -7.53 27.53
N ARG A 495 12.76 -8.25 26.39
CA ARG A 495 12.43 -9.68 26.30
C ARG A 495 13.26 -10.51 27.28
N LEU A 496 14.59 -10.37 27.25
CA LEU A 496 15.51 -11.17 28.07
C LEU A 496 15.34 -10.90 29.58
N VAL A 497 15.11 -9.64 29.98
CA VAL A 497 14.80 -9.30 31.38
C VAL A 497 13.44 -9.85 31.81
N ALA A 498 12.42 -9.79 30.94
CA ALA A 498 11.09 -10.28 31.26
C ALA A 498 11.04 -11.81 31.41
N VAL A 499 11.80 -12.57 30.61
CA VAL A 499 12.00 -14.02 30.83
C VAL A 499 12.62 -14.28 32.21
N LEU A 500 13.67 -13.54 32.59
CA LEU A 500 14.32 -13.69 33.90
C LEU A 500 13.42 -13.28 35.08
N ASP A 501 12.58 -12.24 34.94
CA ASP A 501 11.66 -11.82 35.99
C ASP A 501 10.39 -12.71 36.07
N ALA A 502 9.99 -13.38 34.99
CA ALA A 502 8.92 -14.39 35.01
C ALA A 502 9.39 -15.75 35.56
N GLU A 503 10.49 -16.28 35.03
CA GLU A 503 10.99 -17.62 35.37
C GLU A 503 12.01 -17.55 36.51
N CYS A 504 11.53 -17.62 37.76
CA CYS A 504 12.37 -17.43 38.95
C CYS A 504 13.51 -18.45 39.13
N GLN A 505 13.48 -19.60 38.44
CA GLN A 505 14.56 -20.61 38.45
C GLN A 505 15.57 -20.43 37.30
N VAL A 506 15.27 -19.61 36.29
CA VAL A 506 16.18 -19.40 35.15
C VAL A 506 17.27 -18.42 35.54
N PHE A 507 18.55 -18.76 35.32
CA PHE A 507 19.68 -17.87 35.61
C PHE A 507 20.33 -17.25 34.37
N GLN A 508 20.15 -17.86 33.20
CA GLN A 508 20.64 -17.39 31.90
C GLN A 508 19.54 -17.57 30.83
N VAL A 509 19.39 -16.58 29.94
CA VAL A 509 18.56 -16.65 28.73
C VAL A 509 19.45 -16.45 27.50
N GLY A 510 19.56 -17.47 26.66
CA GLY A 510 20.23 -17.39 25.36
C GLY A 510 19.40 -16.60 24.34
N ILE A 511 20.07 -15.83 23.48
CA ILE A 511 19.40 -15.06 22.43
C ILE A 511 18.90 -15.96 21.30
N ASN A 512 19.67 -16.99 20.93
CA ASN A 512 19.28 -17.93 19.87
C ASN A 512 18.65 -19.20 20.45
N PHE A 513 17.56 -19.65 19.82
CA PHE A 513 17.03 -20.99 20.03
C PHE A 513 18.09 -22.06 19.79
N ALA A 514 18.13 -23.08 20.66
CA ALA A 514 19.08 -24.19 20.63
C ALA A 514 20.58 -23.80 20.57
N ASP A 515 20.94 -22.59 21.04
CA ASP A 515 22.32 -22.04 20.98
C ASP A 515 22.92 -22.02 19.55
N ALA A 516 22.06 -21.86 18.54
CA ALA A 516 22.45 -21.98 17.14
C ALA A 516 23.51 -20.95 16.72
N VAL A 517 24.62 -21.41 16.12
CA VAL A 517 25.72 -20.57 15.61
C VAL A 517 25.51 -20.08 14.17
N ARG A 518 24.53 -20.67 13.47
CA ARG A 518 24.14 -20.43 12.07
C ARG A 518 22.62 -20.57 11.96
N LEU A 519 22.08 -20.15 10.82
CA LEU A 519 20.68 -20.36 10.46
C LEU A 519 20.35 -21.86 10.41
N THR A 520 19.13 -22.20 10.83
CA THR A 520 18.68 -23.60 10.98
C THR A 520 17.40 -23.88 10.21
N GLY A 521 16.64 -22.86 9.81
CA GLY A 521 15.30 -23.01 9.27
C GLY A 521 14.28 -23.49 10.30
N THR A 522 14.53 -23.28 11.60
CA THR A 522 13.67 -23.77 12.69
C THR A 522 13.27 -22.68 13.69
N CYS A 523 12.25 -22.99 14.48
CA CYS A 523 11.86 -22.30 15.71
C CYS A 523 11.35 -23.31 16.75
N ALA A 524 11.08 -22.87 17.97
CA ALA A 524 10.48 -23.72 18.99
C ALA A 524 9.04 -24.11 18.63
N ALA A 525 8.75 -25.41 18.69
CA ALA A 525 7.41 -25.97 18.53
C ALA A 525 6.46 -25.41 19.59
N GLU A 526 5.17 -25.27 19.24
CA GLU A 526 4.20 -24.52 20.03
C GLU A 526 3.97 -25.08 21.44
N ASP A 527 4.06 -26.40 21.62
CA ASP A 527 3.90 -27.09 22.91
C ASP A 527 5.08 -26.85 23.89
N ALA A 528 6.25 -26.53 23.37
CA ALA A 528 7.44 -26.17 24.13
C ALA A 528 7.53 -24.66 24.47
N VAL A 529 6.69 -23.82 23.86
CA VAL A 529 6.76 -22.36 23.94
C VAL A 529 6.06 -21.83 25.18
N ARG A 530 6.80 -21.05 25.97
CA ARG A 530 6.28 -20.23 27.06
C ARG A 530 6.08 -18.78 26.62
N ARG A 531 5.18 -18.10 27.33
CA ARG A 531 4.83 -16.70 27.11
C ARG A 531 4.76 -15.96 28.45
N ALA A 532 5.20 -14.71 28.48
CA ALA A 532 5.02 -13.80 29.61
C ALA A 532 4.89 -12.36 29.08
N PRO A 533 4.28 -11.43 29.85
CA PRO A 533 4.29 -10.00 29.50
C PRO A 533 5.72 -9.52 29.24
N ASP A 534 5.90 -8.69 28.22
CA ASP A 534 7.18 -8.15 27.73
C ASP A 534 8.25 -9.17 27.26
N ALA A 535 8.11 -10.46 27.58
CA ALA A 535 9.04 -11.54 27.17
C ALA A 535 8.83 -11.99 25.72
N GLY A 536 7.60 -11.90 25.22
CA GLY A 536 7.19 -12.57 23.99
C GLY A 536 7.17 -14.09 24.16
N ARG A 537 7.57 -14.81 23.11
CA ARG A 537 7.76 -16.27 23.10
C ARG A 537 9.17 -16.62 23.60
N TYR A 538 9.34 -17.76 24.25
CA TYR A 538 10.62 -18.32 24.68
C TYR A 538 10.48 -19.81 25.02
N ALA A 539 11.60 -20.54 25.12
CA ALA A 539 11.62 -21.94 25.54
C ALA A 539 12.52 -22.12 26.78
N LEU A 540 12.20 -23.06 27.67
CA LEU A 540 13.16 -23.50 28.69
C LEU A 540 14.18 -24.46 28.08
N THR A 541 15.42 -24.40 28.57
CA THR A 541 16.52 -25.26 28.12
C THR A 541 17.24 -25.90 29.32
N GLU A 542 17.91 -27.03 29.08
CA GLU A 542 18.80 -27.66 30.07
C GLU A 542 20.27 -27.25 29.89
N ALA A 543 20.64 -26.81 28.68
CA ALA A 543 22.01 -26.41 28.33
C ALA A 543 22.23 -24.91 28.50
N VAL A 544 23.44 -24.55 28.95
CA VAL A 544 23.91 -23.15 29.09
C VAL A 544 24.42 -22.66 27.74
N ALA A 545 23.88 -21.52 27.27
CA ALA A 545 24.21 -20.95 25.97
C ALA A 545 25.67 -20.46 25.92
N ARG A 546 26.37 -20.81 24.85
CA ARG A 546 27.75 -20.37 24.51
C ARG A 546 27.74 -19.15 23.58
N GLY A 547 26.64 -18.92 22.87
CA GLY A 547 26.40 -17.71 22.08
C GLY A 547 25.97 -16.51 22.94
N PRO A 548 25.41 -15.46 22.31
CA PRO A 548 24.97 -14.27 23.02
C PRO A 548 23.83 -14.58 24.00
N ALA A 549 23.98 -14.13 25.25
CA ALA A 549 23.08 -14.52 26.34
C ALA A 549 23.03 -13.47 27.47
N MET A 550 21.89 -13.38 28.16
CA MET A 550 21.72 -12.55 29.35
C MET A 550 21.67 -13.39 30.63
N PHE A 551 22.43 -13.01 31.65
CA PHE A 551 22.42 -13.60 32.99
C PHE A 551 21.71 -12.70 34.01
N ASP A 552 21.02 -13.29 35.00
CA ASP A 552 20.77 -12.64 36.29
C ASP A 552 21.94 -12.93 37.22
N ASN A 553 22.74 -11.92 37.54
CA ASN A 553 23.99 -12.08 38.29
C ASN A 553 23.76 -12.64 39.70
N MET A 554 22.63 -12.38 40.35
CA MET A 554 22.35 -12.96 41.68
C MET A 554 22.12 -14.46 41.59
N ARG A 555 21.55 -14.95 40.48
CA ARG A 555 21.30 -16.38 40.22
C ARG A 555 22.55 -17.07 39.67
N LEU A 556 23.33 -16.38 38.84
CA LEU A 556 24.66 -16.82 38.40
C LEU A 556 25.61 -17.03 39.59
N ASP A 557 25.62 -16.12 40.56
CA ASP A 557 26.43 -16.23 41.78
C ASP A 557 25.94 -17.40 42.67
N LEU A 558 24.64 -17.71 42.68
CA LEU A 558 24.09 -18.92 43.33
C LEU A 558 24.47 -20.23 42.61
N ALA A 559 24.65 -20.21 41.29
CA ALA A 559 25.27 -21.29 40.52
C ALA A 559 26.82 -21.37 40.70
N GLY A 560 27.39 -20.48 41.52
CA GLY A 560 28.82 -20.43 41.84
C GLY A 560 29.68 -19.60 40.89
N GLY A 561 29.07 -18.83 39.98
CA GLY A 561 29.77 -17.89 39.08
C GLY A 561 30.64 -18.53 37.99
N VAL A 562 31.31 -17.68 37.21
CA VAL A 562 32.36 -18.08 36.26
C VAL A 562 33.71 -18.06 37.00
N LEU A 563 34.54 -19.09 36.83
CA LEU A 563 35.79 -19.27 37.59
C LEU A 563 37.00 -19.44 36.64
N ASP A 564 38.10 -18.74 36.92
CA ASP A 564 39.32 -18.76 36.07
C ASP A 564 39.97 -20.14 35.94
N ASN A 565 39.67 -21.06 36.88
CA ASN A 565 40.23 -22.40 36.93
C ASN A 565 39.37 -23.47 36.23
N ASP A 566 38.26 -23.10 35.58
CA ASP A 566 37.40 -24.03 34.86
C ASP A 566 37.94 -24.27 33.44
N SER A 567 38.15 -25.54 33.06
CA SER A 567 38.71 -25.87 31.73
C SER A 567 37.75 -25.66 30.57
N ASP A 568 36.45 -25.59 30.86
CA ASP A 568 35.38 -25.09 29.99
C ASP A 568 34.34 -24.43 30.93
N PRO A 569 34.41 -23.10 31.13
CA PRO A 569 33.58 -22.41 32.12
C PRO A 569 32.08 -22.56 31.88
N ILE A 570 31.62 -22.82 30.65
CA ILE A 570 30.20 -23.00 30.36
C ILE A 570 29.71 -24.38 30.82
N THR A 571 30.42 -25.45 30.47
CA THR A 571 30.03 -26.82 30.88
C THR A 571 30.21 -27.06 32.38
N GLU A 572 31.19 -26.45 33.03
CA GLU A 572 31.32 -26.54 34.49
C GLU A 572 30.27 -25.65 35.22
N LEU A 573 29.83 -24.53 34.62
CA LEU A 573 28.69 -23.75 35.12
C LEU A 573 27.37 -24.51 34.98
N GLU A 574 27.11 -25.17 33.84
CA GLU A 574 25.96 -26.06 33.60
C GLU A 574 25.88 -27.17 34.65
N ARG A 575 27.01 -27.82 34.95
CA ARG A 575 27.11 -28.84 35.99
C ARG A 575 26.81 -28.30 37.40
N ARG A 576 27.08 -27.01 37.65
CA ARG A 576 26.88 -26.36 38.96
C ARG A 576 25.49 -25.75 39.13
N SER A 577 24.89 -25.16 38.10
CA SER A 577 23.51 -24.65 38.10
C SER A 577 22.50 -25.77 38.32
N ALA A 578 22.64 -26.89 37.60
CA ALA A 578 21.80 -28.08 37.77
C ALA A 578 21.87 -28.65 39.20
N ALA A 579 23.05 -28.59 39.84
CA ALA A 579 23.25 -29.06 41.22
C ALA A 579 22.57 -28.18 42.28
N VAL A 580 22.19 -26.93 41.95
CA VAL A 580 21.40 -26.04 42.82
C VAL A 580 19.95 -25.87 42.35
N GLY A 581 19.52 -26.58 41.31
CA GLY A 581 18.17 -26.56 40.77
C GLY A 581 17.84 -25.37 39.86
N LEU A 582 18.85 -24.62 39.42
CA LEU A 582 18.67 -23.52 38.47
C LEU A 582 18.65 -24.03 37.03
N GLN A 583 17.85 -23.39 36.18
CA GLN A 583 17.61 -23.75 34.78
C GLN A 583 18.10 -22.65 33.82
N THR A 584 18.05 -22.92 32.53
CA THR A 584 18.27 -21.93 31.46
C THR A 584 17.04 -21.80 30.57
N ALA A 585 17.06 -20.78 29.72
CA ALA A 585 16.06 -20.57 28.69
C ALA A 585 16.73 -20.05 27.40
N SER A 586 15.98 -20.02 26.31
CA SER A 586 16.34 -19.24 25.12
C SER A 586 15.11 -18.52 24.58
N LEU A 587 15.31 -17.51 23.73
CA LEU A 587 14.26 -17.09 22.81
C LEU A 587 13.91 -18.25 21.85
N ASP A 588 12.77 -18.14 21.17
CA ASP A 588 12.18 -19.19 20.34
C ASP A 588 12.66 -19.20 18.87
N GLU A 589 13.48 -18.21 18.49
CA GLU A 589 14.03 -18.04 17.14
C GLU A 589 15.57 -17.84 17.18
N VAL A 590 16.19 -17.74 16.00
CA VAL A 590 17.58 -17.30 15.83
C VAL A 590 17.57 -15.80 15.50
N PHE A 591 18.38 -14.99 16.20
CA PHE A 591 18.46 -13.52 16.03
C PHE A 591 19.85 -13.04 15.60
N CYS A 592 20.87 -13.91 15.68
CA CYS A 592 22.26 -13.62 15.32
C CYS A 592 23.01 -14.86 14.82
N VAL A 593 24.11 -14.68 14.08
CA VAL A 593 24.99 -15.78 13.61
C VAL A 593 26.47 -15.43 13.74
N ALA A 594 27.35 -16.43 13.75
CA ALA A 594 28.80 -16.24 13.72
C ALA A 594 29.33 -15.88 12.31
N ALA A 595 30.40 -15.09 12.24
CA ALA A 595 30.96 -14.55 11.00
C ALA A 595 31.92 -15.48 10.24
N ASP A 596 31.73 -15.56 8.91
CA ASP A 596 32.75 -15.91 7.90
C ASP A 596 33.14 -14.61 7.12
N ALA A 597 34.28 -14.57 6.39
CA ALA A 597 34.99 -13.30 6.08
C ALA A 597 35.54 -13.07 4.64
N ASP A 598 35.14 -11.94 4.03
CA ASP A 598 35.83 -11.02 3.06
C ASP A 598 34.92 -9.74 2.94
N SER A 599 35.11 -8.63 2.19
CA SER A 599 36.18 -8.01 1.36
C SER A 599 35.98 -6.46 1.33
N ALA A 600 36.81 -5.65 0.65
CA ALA A 600 36.57 -4.19 0.49
C ALA A 600 37.23 -3.50 -0.76
N PRO A 601 36.65 -2.41 -1.34
CA PRO A 601 37.16 -1.73 -2.56
C PRO A 601 37.51 -0.21 -2.43
N GLY A 602 38.03 0.39 -3.52
CA GLY A 602 38.26 1.84 -3.76
C GLY A 602 38.83 2.09 -5.19
N ALA A 603 38.96 3.29 -5.78
CA ALA A 603 38.73 4.69 -5.35
C ALA A 603 38.47 5.64 -6.57
N SER A 604 38.51 6.98 -6.42
CA SER A 604 37.97 8.00 -7.36
C SER A 604 39.00 8.87 -8.15
N ALA A 605 38.51 9.78 -9.03
CA ALA A 605 39.31 10.64 -9.93
C ALA A 605 38.88 12.15 -9.93
N PRO A 606 39.70 13.12 -10.45
CA PRO A 606 39.40 14.57 -10.43
C PRO A 606 39.53 15.35 -11.79
N GLU A 607 39.18 16.66 -11.80
CA GLU A 607 39.17 17.60 -12.95
C GLU A 607 39.99 18.92 -12.71
N LYS A 608 40.00 20.04 -13.47
CA LYS A 608 39.35 20.58 -14.72
C LYS A 608 40.16 21.81 -15.23
N THR A 609 40.27 22.11 -16.54
CA THR A 609 40.84 23.42 -17.03
C THR A 609 40.42 23.90 -18.43
N ALA A 610 40.22 25.24 -18.53
CA ALA A 610 40.24 26.12 -19.72
C ALA A 610 39.04 26.08 -20.72
N GLN A 611 38.95 27.15 -21.53
CA GLN A 611 37.83 27.50 -22.41
C GLN A 611 38.23 27.46 -23.89
N SER A 612 37.28 27.14 -24.77
CA SER A 612 37.53 26.65 -26.14
C SER A 612 36.60 27.30 -27.18
N GLY A 613 37.01 27.30 -28.46
CA GLY A 613 36.22 27.79 -29.60
C GLY A 613 35.31 26.72 -30.22
N ILE A 614 34.16 27.13 -30.76
CA ILE A 614 33.09 26.22 -31.22
C ILE A 614 32.72 26.50 -32.69
N CYS A 615 32.66 25.44 -33.50
CA CYS A 615 32.10 25.48 -34.86
C CYS A 615 30.64 25.00 -34.85
N LEU A 616 29.73 25.75 -35.46
CA LEU A 616 28.38 25.25 -35.76
C LEU A 616 28.41 24.25 -36.91
N ASN A 617 27.68 23.15 -36.80
CA ASN A 617 27.47 22.21 -37.89
C ASN A 617 25.99 21.80 -38.01
N MET A 618 25.48 21.80 -39.25
CA MET A 618 24.07 21.54 -39.55
C MET A 618 23.92 20.87 -40.92
N ILE A 619 22.89 20.04 -41.07
CA ILE A 619 22.31 19.68 -42.37
C ILE A 619 21.00 20.45 -42.56
N VAL A 620 20.73 20.95 -43.77
CA VAL A 620 19.54 21.76 -44.07
C VAL A 620 18.82 21.26 -45.34
N ARG A 621 17.49 21.43 -45.38
CA ARG A 621 16.68 21.28 -46.59
C ARG A 621 15.32 21.99 -46.52
N ASN A 622 15.11 23.02 -47.35
CA ASN A 622 13.86 23.80 -47.44
C ASN A 622 13.42 24.50 -46.14
N GLU A 623 14.39 25.11 -45.46
CA GLU A 623 14.20 25.79 -44.17
C GLU A 623 14.38 27.32 -44.26
N ALA A 624 14.31 27.92 -45.46
CA ALA A 624 14.48 29.36 -45.68
C ALA A 624 13.51 30.22 -44.85
N HIS A 625 12.38 29.63 -44.47
CA HIS A 625 11.33 30.25 -43.67
C HIS A 625 11.68 30.36 -42.18
N ILE A 626 12.57 29.52 -41.63
CA ILE A 626 12.80 29.39 -40.18
C ILE A 626 14.29 29.41 -39.75
N ILE A 627 15.22 29.03 -40.64
CA ILE A 627 16.65 28.82 -40.33
C ILE A 627 17.33 30.02 -39.64
N HIS A 628 16.89 31.25 -39.93
CA HIS A 628 17.43 32.46 -39.31
C HIS A 628 17.28 32.48 -37.78
N GLU A 629 16.18 31.94 -37.22
CA GLU A 629 15.99 31.85 -35.77
C GLU A 629 16.98 30.88 -35.09
N ALA A 630 17.29 29.77 -35.75
CA ALA A 630 18.28 28.81 -35.26
C ALA A 630 19.66 29.48 -35.23
N LEU A 631 20.07 30.10 -36.34
CA LEU A 631 21.34 30.81 -36.49
C LEU A 631 21.50 31.95 -35.48
N ASP A 632 20.49 32.81 -35.32
CA ASP A 632 20.51 33.92 -34.34
C ASP A 632 20.63 33.43 -32.90
N SER A 633 20.05 32.26 -32.58
CA SER A 633 20.09 31.70 -31.22
C SER A 633 21.48 31.15 -30.82
N VAL A 634 22.24 30.63 -31.79
CA VAL A 634 23.58 30.05 -31.56
C VAL A 634 24.74 31.02 -31.84
N ALA A 635 24.51 32.07 -32.64
CA ALA A 635 25.51 33.07 -33.02
C ALA A 635 26.37 33.66 -31.88
N PRO A 636 25.86 33.89 -30.64
CA PRO A 636 26.68 34.43 -29.54
C PRO A 636 27.77 33.48 -29.02
N TYR A 637 27.74 32.20 -29.41
CA TYR A 637 28.56 31.14 -28.80
C TYR A 637 29.54 30.47 -29.77
N ILE A 638 29.42 30.73 -31.07
CA ILE A 638 30.19 30.07 -32.12
C ILE A 638 31.25 30.99 -32.71
N SER A 639 32.45 30.45 -32.96
CA SER A 639 33.55 31.14 -33.63
C SER A 639 33.56 30.91 -35.15
N SER A 640 32.83 29.89 -35.63
CA SER A 640 32.82 29.45 -37.03
C SER A 640 31.56 28.65 -37.35
N TRP A 641 31.32 28.35 -38.63
CA TRP A 641 30.22 27.48 -39.07
C TRP A 641 30.56 26.69 -40.34
N VAL A 642 30.03 25.47 -40.44
CA VAL A 642 30.03 24.65 -41.66
C VAL A 642 28.66 24.02 -41.81
N ILE A 643 27.90 24.39 -42.85
CA ILE A 643 26.54 23.90 -43.06
C ILE A 643 26.45 23.15 -44.40
N VAL A 644 25.70 22.04 -44.42
CA VAL A 644 25.49 21.23 -45.62
C VAL A 644 24.03 21.33 -46.09
N ASP A 645 23.81 21.94 -47.25
CA ASP A 645 22.54 21.90 -47.95
C ASP A 645 22.39 20.58 -48.71
N THR A 646 21.31 19.85 -48.45
CA THR A 646 21.06 18.53 -49.05
C THR A 646 20.17 18.57 -50.30
N GLY A 647 20.07 19.75 -50.93
CA GLY A 647 19.24 20.02 -52.10
C GLY A 647 17.93 20.73 -51.74
N SER A 648 18.04 21.97 -51.25
CA SER A 648 16.90 22.89 -51.12
C SER A 648 16.54 23.54 -52.46
N ASP A 649 15.25 23.78 -52.69
CA ASP A 649 14.70 24.51 -53.85
C ASP A 649 13.90 25.78 -53.47
N ASP A 650 13.77 26.07 -52.18
CA ASP A 650 13.12 27.29 -51.65
C ASP A 650 14.03 28.54 -51.55
N GLY A 651 15.34 28.37 -51.74
CA GLY A 651 16.35 29.42 -51.57
C GLY A 651 17.08 29.46 -50.22
N THR A 652 16.95 28.42 -49.39
CA THR A 652 17.64 28.24 -48.09
C THR A 652 19.12 28.62 -48.14
N GLN A 653 19.83 28.23 -49.20
CA GLN A 653 21.26 28.46 -49.37
C GLN A 653 21.61 29.96 -49.37
N ASP A 654 20.78 30.79 -50.00
CA ASP A 654 20.98 32.24 -50.11
C ASP A 654 20.50 32.99 -48.88
N VAL A 655 19.61 32.41 -48.07
CA VAL A 655 19.29 32.92 -46.73
C VAL A 655 20.50 32.74 -45.82
N ILE A 656 21.04 31.52 -45.70
CA ILE A 656 22.17 31.20 -44.81
C ILE A 656 23.40 32.05 -45.17
N ARG A 657 23.79 32.08 -46.45
CA ARG A 657 24.92 32.89 -46.96
C ARG A 657 24.80 34.36 -46.57
N ARG A 658 23.61 34.94 -46.71
CA ARG A 658 23.34 36.36 -46.42
C ARG A 658 23.30 36.64 -44.93
N HIS A 659 22.71 35.75 -44.14
CA HIS A 659 22.53 35.90 -42.70
C HIS A 659 23.86 35.79 -41.96
N MET A 660 24.64 34.73 -42.21
CA MET A 660 25.94 34.54 -41.56
C MET A 660 26.98 35.59 -41.96
N ALA A 661 26.93 36.08 -43.20
CA ALA A 661 27.74 37.23 -43.63
C ALA A 661 27.34 38.54 -42.93
N GLY A 662 26.07 38.69 -42.55
CA GLY A 662 25.58 39.82 -41.74
C GLY A 662 26.01 39.74 -40.27
N LEU A 663 26.09 38.52 -39.72
CA LEU A 663 26.62 38.25 -38.36
C LEU A 663 28.15 38.35 -38.28
N GLY A 664 28.86 38.26 -39.41
CA GLY A 664 30.31 38.40 -39.49
C GLY A 664 31.11 37.17 -39.05
N ILE A 665 30.45 36.02 -38.88
CA ILE A 665 31.06 34.76 -38.41
C ILE A 665 31.63 34.00 -39.63
N PRO A 666 32.92 33.60 -39.62
CA PRO A 666 33.54 32.90 -40.76
C PRO A 666 33.01 31.47 -40.91
N GLY A 667 32.85 31.00 -42.15
CA GLY A 667 32.35 29.65 -42.39
C GLY A 667 32.00 29.35 -43.84
N THR A 668 31.49 28.14 -44.08
CA THR A 668 31.20 27.60 -45.41
C THR A 668 29.81 26.97 -45.51
N LEU A 669 29.18 27.14 -46.68
CA LEU A 669 28.01 26.37 -47.08
C LEU A 669 28.41 25.40 -48.19
N HIS A 670 28.14 24.11 -48.01
CA HIS A 670 28.40 23.06 -48.98
C HIS A 670 27.08 22.50 -49.51
N GLU A 671 26.96 22.35 -50.83
CA GLU A 671 25.81 21.68 -51.45
C GLU A 671 26.15 20.20 -51.67
N ARG A 672 25.21 19.31 -51.34
CA ARG A 672 25.35 17.85 -51.39
C ARG A 672 24.07 17.16 -51.81
N ARG A 673 24.21 15.92 -52.27
CA ARG A 673 23.08 15.05 -52.60
C ARG A 673 22.52 14.46 -51.30
N TRP A 674 21.20 14.53 -51.11
CA TRP A 674 20.53 13.76 -50.07
C TRP A 674 20.62 12.24 -50.33
N HIS A 675 21.02 11.48 -49.30
CA HIS A 675 21.07 10.02 -49.28
C HIS A 675 20.24 9.44 -48.13
N ASN A 676 20.61 9.76 -46.88
CA ASN A 676 19.85 9.57 -45.65
C ASN A 676 20.44 10.47 -44.55
N PHE A 677 19.85 10.51 -43.36
CA PHE A 677 20.29 11.41 -42.30
C PHE A 677 21.71 11.11 -41.81
N ALA A 678 22.00 9.87 -41.40
CA ALA A 678 23.32 9.45 -40.95
C ALA A 678 24.45 9.79 -41.94
N HIS A 679 24.27 9.50 -43.22
CA HIS A 679 25.28 9.77 -44.25
C HIS A 679 25.55 11.26 -44.41
N ASN A 680 24.51 12.08 -44.58
CA ASN A 680 24.70 13.51 -44.80
C ASN A 680 25.14 14.25 -43.53
N ARG A 681 24.77 13.77 -42.33
CA ARG A 681 25.23 14.33 -41.05
C ARG A 681 26.69 13.93 -40.74
N SER A 682 27.13 12.73 -41.14
CA SER A 682 28.54 12.34 -41.07
C SER A 682 29.40 13.13 -42.07
N GLU A 683 28.94 13.31 -43.32
CA GLU A 683 29.63 14.18 -44.29
C GLU A 683 29.68 15.65 -43.80
N ALA A 684 28.66 16.11 -43.05
CA ALA A 684 28.68 17.43 -42.42
C ALA A 684 29.73 17.53 -41.30
N LEU A 685 29.88 16.50 -40.47
CA LEU A 685 30.96 16.40 -39.45
C LEU A 685 32.35 16.42 -40.10
N ASP A 686 32.58 15.60 -41.13
CA ASP A 686 33.84 15.54 -41.86
C ASP A 686 34.28 16.92 -42.39
N LEU A 687 33.32 17.70 -42.91
CA LEU A 687 33.56 19.05 -43.42
C LEU A 687 33.78 20.09 -42.30
N ALA A 688 33.32 19.82 -41.07
CA ALA A 688 33.45 20.71 -39.91
C ALA A 688 34.75 20.49 -39.11
N GLN A 689 35.49 19.41 -39.37
CA GLN A 689 36.81 19.22 -38.78
C GLN A 689 37.74 20.40 -39.09
N ASP A 690 38.67 20.69 -38.18
CA ASP A 690 39.61 21.81 -38.18
C ASP A 690 39.00 23.23 -38.16
N HIS A 691 37.68 23.37 -38.03
CA HIS A 691 37.02 24.69 -37.97
C HIS A 691 36.81 25.22 -36.54
N GLY A 692 37.06 24.44 -35.49
CA GLY A 692 36.97 24.84 -34.07
C GLY A 692 37.67 23.86 -33.12
N ASP A 693 37.66 24.13 -31.81
CA ASP A 693 38.11 23.15 -30.80
C ASP A 693 37.02 22.12 -30.49
N TYR A 694 35.75 22.51 -30.65
CA TYR A 694 34.57 21.64 -30.61
C TYR A 694 33.65 21.92 -31.81
N ILE A 695 32.90 20.90 -32.23
CA ILE A 695 31.88 20.95 -33.28
C ILE A 695 30.51 20.76 -32.61
N TRP A 696 29.60 21.72 -32.78
CA TRP A 696 28.23 21.70 -32.26
C TRP A 696 27.23 21.38 -33.37
N ILE A 697 26.61 20.21 -33.28
CA ILE A 697 25.49 19.78 -34.13
C ILE A 697 24.18 20.44 -33.66
N MET A 698 23.48 21.09 -34.59
CA MET A 698 22.19 21.74 -34.37
C MET A 698 21.25 21.42 -35.55
N ASP A 699 19.98 21.10 -35.27
CA ASP A 699 18.99 20.85 -36.33
C ASP A 699 18.39 22.18 -36.84
N ALA A 700 17.92 22.19 -38.09
CA ALA A 700 17.62 23.43 -38.82
C ALA A 700 16.41 24.22 -38.29
N ASP A 701 15.45 23.53 -37.67
CA ASP A 701 14.27 24.10 -37.03
C ASP A 701 14.33 24.06 -35.49
N ASP A 702 15.44 23.63 -34.89
CA ASP A 702 15.69 23.79 -33.45
C ASP A 702 15.89 25.27 -33.07
N LYS A 703 15.93 25.58 -31.77
CA LYS A 703 16.29 26.92 -31.26
C LYS A 703 16.92 26.85 -29.87
N LEU A 704 18.02 27.57 -29.65
CA LEU A 704 18.59 27.71 -28.30
C LEU A 704 17.79 28.72 -27.48
N ALA A 705 17.33 28.31 -26.29
CA ALA A 705 16.79 29.18 -25.25
C ALA A 705 17.74 29.21 -24.04
N GLY A 706 17.94 30.37 -23.44
CA GLY A 706 18.78 30.53 -22.25
C GLY A 706 20.29 30.68 -22.53
N ARG A 707 21.13 30.18 -21.61
CA ARG A 707 22.59 30.40 -21.57
C ARG A 707 23.40 29.14 -21.17
N PRO A 708 23.95 28.38 -22.13
CA PRO A 708 24.88 27.28 -21.85
C PRO A 708 26.25 27.76 -21.33
N ASP A 709 26.89 26.96 -20.45
CA ASP A 709 28.22 27.24 -19.89
C ASP A 709 29.34 26.58 -20.72
N PHE A 710 29.65 27.16 -21.87
CA PHE A 710 30.82 26.79 -22.68
C PHE A 710 32.16 27.25 -22.08
N ASN A 711 32.21 27.84 -20.86
CA ASN A 711 33.45 28.36 -20.29
C ASN A 711 34.34 27.28 -19.63
N ARG A 712 33.89 26.02 -19.59
CA ARG A 712 34.50 24.93 -18.79
C ARG A 712 34.54 23.58 -19.50
N LEU A 713 34.72 23.58 -20.83
CA LEU A 713 34.74 22.36 -21.64
C LEU A 713 36.02 21.55 -21.42
N ASN A 714 35.89 20.37 -20.82
CA ASN A 714 36.99 19.43 -20.55
C ASN A 714 36.72 18.01 -21.07
N ALA A 715 35.46 17.58 -21.08
CA ALA A 715 35.06 16.31 -21.66
C ALA A 715 35.28 16.31 -23.18
N ASP A 716 35.37 15.12 -23.76
CA ASP A 716 35.50 14.92 -25.20
C ASP A 716 34.15 15.08 -25.90
N ILE A 717 33.07 14.65 -25.24
CA ILE A 717 31.71 14.67 -25.77
C ILE A 717 30.77 15.31 -24.75
N TYR A 718 29.97 16.26 -25.20
CA TYR A 718 28.98 16.94 -24.39
C TYR A 718 27.56 16.58 -24.84
N LEU A 719 26.79 16.11 -23.87
CA LEU A 719 25.35 15.96 -23.98
C LEU A 719 24.71 17.33 -23.72
N LEU A 720 23.83 17.75 -24.63
CA LEU A 720 23.11 19.02 -24.56
C LEU A 720 21.64 18.77 -24.20
N ARG A 721 21.09 19.61 -23.33
CA ARG A 721 19.70 19.54 -22.90
C ARG A 721 18.75 20.04 -23.99
N TYR A 722 17.86 19.16 -24.40
CA TYR A 722 16.76 19.39 -25.33
C TYR A 722 15.43 19.45 -24.57
N GLN A 723 14.46 20.19 -25.11
CA GLN A 723 13.08 20.23 -24.63
C GLN A 723 12.10 20.12 -25.80
N LEU A 724 11.12 19.23 -25.68
CA LEU A 724 10.02 19.02 -26.64
C LEU A 724 8.69 19.15 -25.87
N GLY A 725 8.04 20.31 -25.99
CA GLY A 725 6.86 20.60 -25.16
C GLY A 725 7.21 20.67 -23.68
N ALA A 726 6.72 19.72 -22.88
CA ALA A 726 7.07 19.58 -21.47
C ALA A 726 8.26 18.62 -21.23
N ASP A 727 8.56 17.72 -22.17
CA ASP A 727 9.56 16.67 -21.98
C ASP A 727 10.98 17.19 -22.20
N VAL A 728 11.91 16.75 -21.36
CA VAL A 728 13.31 17.18 -21.36
C VAL A 728 14.22 15.96 -21.48
N TYR A 729 15.20 16.01 -22.38
CA TYR A 729 16.12 14.91 -22.64
C TYR A 729 17.52 15.41 -23.04
N TRP A 730 18.51 14.52 -23.07
CA TRP A 730 19.91 14.85 -23.34
C TRP A 730 20.42 14.13 -24.59
N ARG A 731 20.98 14.85 -25.57
CA ARG A 731 21.60 14.29 -26.79
C ARG A 731 23.10 14.65 -26.86
N PRO A 732 24.02 13.71 -27.17
CA PRO A 732 25.39 14.07 -27.52
C PRO A 732 25.38 14.90 -28.81
N GLN A 733 25.73 16.18 -28.72
CA GLN A 733 25.61 17.16 -29.82
C GLN A 733 26.80 18.13 -29.89
N LEU A 734 27.73 18.10 -28.95
CA LEU A 734 28.96 18.90 -28.98
C LEU A 734 30.17 17.98 -28.79
N PHE A 735 31.04 17.91 -29.79
CA PHE A 735 32.15 16.95 -29.86
C PHE A 735 33.48 17.68 -29.99
N ARG A 736 34.53 17.24 -29.30
CA ARG A 736 35.89 17.80 -29.48
C ARG A 736 36.34 17.55 -30.93
N ASN A 737 36.99 18.54 -31.54
CA ASN A 737 37.58 18.41 -32.88
C ASN A 737 38.63 17.28 -32.90
N GLY A 738 38.66 16.48 -33.96
CA GLY A 738 39.54 15.31 -34.09
C GLY A 738 39.07 14.03 -33.40
N ILE A 739 37.85 13.99 -32.84
CA ILE A 739 37.18 12.70 -32.52
C ILE A 739 36.60 12.12 -33.81
N ASP A 740 36.82 10.82 -34.03
CA ASP A 740 36.17 10.04 -35.10
C ASP A 740 34.71 9.75 -34.72
N VAL A 741 33.84 10.73 -34.96
CA VAL A 741 32.38 10.64 -34.75
C VAL A 741 31.69 10.47 -36.08
N ARG A 742 30.84 9.44 -36.16
CA ARG A 742 29.92 9.16 -37.26
C ARG A 742 28.49 9.21 -36.74
N TYR A 743 27.51 9.43 -37.62
CA TYR A 743 26.11 9.15 -37.31
C TYR A 743 25.69 7.82 -37.95
N GLU A 744 24.87 7.05 -37.24
CA GLU A 744 24.34 5.75 -37.67
C GLU A 744 22.80 5.75 -37.62
N GLY A 745 22.16 4.93 -38.46
CA GLY A 745 20.69 4.84 -38.61
C GLY A 745 20.12 5.63 -39.79
N VAL A 746 19.13 5.08 -40.49
CA VAL A 746 18.57 5.69 -41.72
C VAL A 746 17.66 6.90 -41.42
N VAL A 747 16.91 6.80 -40.32
CA VAL A 747 16.16 7.87 -39.63
C VAL A 747 16.28 7.63 -38.13
N HIS A 748 16.04 8.65 -37.29
CA HIS A 748 16.34 8.63 -35.85
C HIS A 748 17.82 8.31 -35.55
N GLU A 749 18.68 8.93 -36.37
CA GLU A 749 20.11 8.75 -36.37
C GLU A 749 20.77 9.22 -35.07
N TYR A 750 21.83 8.52 -34.67
CA TYR A 750 22.54 8.73 -33.42
C TYR A 750 24.04 8.80 -33.65
N ALA A 751 24.73 9.59 -32.83
CA ALA A 751 26.18 9.71 -32.88
C ALA A 751 26.83 8.45 -32.29
N SER A 752 27.88 7.97 -32.95
CA SER A 752 28.64 6.76 -32.68
C SER A 752 30.12 7.04 -32.90
N TRP A 753 30.99 6.42 -32.12
CA TRP A 753 32.43 6.72 -32.09
C TRP A 753 33.21 5.53 -31.51
N ASP A 754 34.45 5.34 -31.96
CA ASP A 754 35.30 4.24 -31.49
C ASP A 754 36.41 4.78 -30.57
N GLY A 755 36.26 4.60 -29.26
CA GLY A 755 37.31 4.92 -28.28
C GLY A 755 36.81 5.28 -26.87
N PRO A 756 37.69 5.24 -25.85
CA PRO A 756 37.36 5.59 -24.47
C PRO A 756 37.36 7.12 -24.27
N TYR A 757 36.36 7.80 -24.84
CA TYR A 757 36.16 9.24 -24.72
C TYR A 757 35.34 9.58 -23.47
N VAL A 758 35.69 10.68 -22.80
CA VAL A 758 34.94 11.18 -21.63
C VAL A 758 33.71 11.94 -22.10
N SER A 759 32.53 11.53 -21.64
CA SER A 759 31.28 12.27 -21.85
C SER A 759 30.83 13.03 -20.59
N ALA A 760 30.12 14.14 -20.78
CA ALA A 760 29.51 14.92 -19.70
C ALA A 760 28.24 15.65 -20.16
N GLU A 761 27.34 15.97 -19.22
CA GLU A 761 26.25 16.91 -19.46
C GLU A 761 26.78 18.36 -19.47
N LEU A 762 26.33 19.17 -20.42
CA LEU A 762 26.70 20.58 -20.50
C LEU A 762 25.89 21.41 -19.50
N GLY A 763 26.59 22.13 -18.63
CA GLY A 763 25.95 22.99 -17.62
C GLY A 763 25.36 24.29 -18.20
N GLY A 764 24.55 24.97 -17.39
CA GLY A 764 23.98 26.29 -17.69
C GLY A 764 22.46 26.34 -17.60
N GLU A 765 21.90 27.54 -17.58
CA GLU A 765 20.45 27.78 -17.56
C GLU A 765 19.92 27.86 -19.00
N TYR A 766 19.84 26.72 -19.68
CA TYR A 766 19.45 26.65 -21.09
C TYR A 766 18.71 25.36 -21.48
N HIS A 767 18.08 25.38 -22.65
CA HIS A 767 17.62 24.19 -23.38
C HIS A 767 17.62 24.46 -24.89
N ILE A 768 17.65 23.41 -25.69
CA ILE A 768 17.35 23.47 -27.12
C ILE A 768 15.87 23.11 -27.31
N GLU A 769 15.09 24.05 -27.80
CA GLU A 769 13.69 23.86 -28.17
C GLU A 769 13.62 23.03 -29.46
N ALA A 770 13.21 21.77 -29.33
CA ALA A 770 12.87 20.89 -30.45
C ALA A 770 11.51 21.30 -31.01
N ARG A 771 11.49 22.30 -31.90
CA ARG A 771 10.22 22.94 -32.33
C ARG A 771 9.39 22.05 -33.26
N THR A 772 10.03 21.16 -34.03
CA THR A 772 9.37 20.27 -35.01
C THR A 772 8.50 21.02 -36.04
N VAL A 773 8.89 22.24 -36.40
CA VAL A 773 8.14 23.11 -37.33
C VAL A 773 8.63 23.02 -38.77
N GLY A 774 9.86 22.51 -38.98
CA GLY A 774 10.53 22.44 -40.28
C GLY A 774 9.77 21.62 -41.33
N ALA A 775 10.20 21.75 -42.59
CA ALA A 775 9.44 21.30 -43.77
C ALA A 775 9.08 19.80 -43.74
N ARG A 776 9.94 18.95 -43.17
CA ARG A 776 9.70 17.50 -43.00
C ARG A 776 8.59 17.18 -42.00
N SER A 777 8.37 18.02 -40.99
CA SER A 777 7.34 17.79 -39.97
C SER A 777 5.94 18.16 -40.45
N GLN A 778 5.84 18.96 -41.51
CA GLN A 778 4.58 19.32 -42.19
C GLN A 778 4.14 18.28 -43.25
N ASP A 779 4.92 17.22 -43.50
CA ASP A 779 4.58 16.18 -44.47
C ASP A 779 3.57 15.16 -43.88
N PRO A 780 2.31 15.10 -44.37
CA PRO A 780 1.32 14.12 -43.91
C PRO A 780 1.65 12.67 -44.32
N LEU A 781 2.71 12.45 -45.11
CA LEU A 781 3.25 11.15 -45.48
C LEU A 781 4.56 10.80 -44.74
N LYS A 782 5.05 11.64 -43.82
CA LYS A 782 6.30 11.45 -43.05
C LYS A 782 6.50 10.00 -42.58
N TYR A 783 5.57 9.45 -41.79
CA TYR A 783 5.68 8.10 -41.25
C TYR A 783 5.58 6.99 -42.32
N ALA A 784 4.92 7.25 -43.46
CA ALA A 784 4.89 6.33 -44.60
C ALA A 784 6.22 6.33 -45.36
N HIS A 785 6.87 7.49 -45.48
CA HIS A 785 8.22 7.61 -46.03
C HIS A 785 9.24 6.92 -45.10
N ASP A 786 9.18 7.20 -43.80
CA ASP A 786 10.09 6.65 -42.79
C ASP A 786 9.94 5.11 -42.68
N ARG A 787 8.72 4.58 -42.58
CA ARG A 787 8.44 3.13 -42.61
C ARG A 787 9.04 2.46 -43.85
N ASN A 788 8.90 3.06 -45.03
CA ASN A 788 9.41 2.49 -46.28
C ASN A 788 10.96 2.48 -46.32
N LEU A 789 11.60 3.53 -45.80
CA LEU A 789 13.06 3.61 -45.67
C LEU A 789 13.60 2.57 -44.67
N LEU A 790 12.97 2.47 -43.51
CA LEU A 790 13.34 1.53 -42.45
C LEU A 790 13.12 0.07 -42.87
N LEU A 791 12.01 -0.23 -43.57
CA LEU A 791 11.78 -1.56 -44.14
C LEU A 791 12.88 -1.95 -45.14
N THR A 792 13.33 -1.01 -45.97
CA THR A 792 14.43 -1.24 -46.92
C THR A 792 15.76 -1.52 -46.20
N GLU A 793 16.00 -0.92 -45.03
CA GLU A 793 17.18 -1.21 -44.23
C GLU A 793 17.06 -2.54 -43.49
N VAL A 794 15.91 -2.87 -42.90
CA VAL A 794 15.66 -4.17 -42.24
C VAL A 794 15.72 -5.33 -43.26
N GLU A 795 15.30 -5.13 -44.51
CA GLU A 795 15.49 -6.11 -45.60
C GLU A 795 16.97 -6.28 -46.00
N ARG A 796 17.82 -5.26 -45.76
CA ARG A 796 19.27 -5.28 -46.04
C ARG A 796 20.09 -5.82 -44.86
N ASN A 797 19.66 -5.52 -43.63
CA ASN A 797 20.32 -5.81 -42.36
C ASN A 797 19.27 -6.24 -41.31
N PRO A 798 18.79 -7.50 -41.34
CA PRO A 798 17.68 -7.96 -40.49
C PRO A 798 17.99 -7.99 -38.98
N ASP A 799 19.26 -7.83 -38.61
CA ASP A 799 19.75 -7.86 -37.24
C ASP A 799 19.92 -6.44 -36.63
N ASP A 800 19.62 -5.37 -37.37
CA ASP A 800 19.56 -4.00 -36.85
C ASP A 800 18.33 -3.81 -35.95
N THR A 801 18.53 -4.03 -34.64
CA THR A 801 17.52 -3.83 -33.60
C THR A 801 16.89 -2.44 -33.64
N ARG A 802 17.65 -1.40 -34.00
CA ARG A 802 17.20 -0.01 -33.95
C ARG A 802 16.35 0.33 -35.17
N SER A 803 16.73 -0.14 -36.36
CA SER A 803 15.87 -0.03 -37.54
C SER A 803 14.58 -0.86 -37.40
N VAL A 804 14.61 -2.04 -36.77
CA VAL A 804 13.39 -2.81 -36.44
C VAL A 804 12.50 -2.05 -35.44
N PHE A 805 13.06 -1.48 -34.38
CA PHE A 805 12.32 -0.68 -33.40
C PHE A 805 11.60 0.52 -34.05
N TYR A 806 12.32 1.35 -34.82
CA TYR A 806 11.70 2.50 -35.47
C TYR A 806 10.78 2.11 -36.63
N LEU A 807 10.95 0.94 -37.26
CA LEU A 807 10.01 0.41 -38.23
C LEU A 807 8.66 0.09 -37.57
N ALA A 808 8.69 -0.54 -36.39
CA ALA A 808 7.50 -0.81 -35.58
C ALA A 808 6.81 0.49 -35.14
N GLN A 809 7.57 1.48 -34.64
CA GLN A 809 7.06 2.80 -34.25
C GLN A 809 6.46 3.56 -35.45
N SER A 810 7.09 3.51 -36.63
CA SER A 810 6.57 4.15 -37.85
C SER A 810 5.26 3.51 -38.33
N CYS A 811 5.12 2.19 -38.23
CA CYS A 811 3.83 1.50 -38.44
C CYS A 811 2.78 1.93 -37.40
N PHE A 812 3.18 2.07 -36.13
CA PHE A 812 2.27 2.41 -35.05
C PHE A 812 1.69 3.83 -35.18
N ASP A 813 2.51 4.82 -35.53
CA ASP A 813 2.04 6.20 -35.75
C ASP A 813 1.28 6.37 -37.09
N LEU A 814 1.48 5.49 -38.07
CA LEU A 814 0.57 5.37 -39.22
C LEU A 814 -0.82 4.88 -38.80
N GLY A 815 -0.90 3.85 -37.95
CA GLY A 815 -2.16 3.37 -37.36
C GLY A 815 -2.88 4.41 -36.51
N ARG A 816 -2.16 5.38 -35.93
CA ARG A 816 -2.75 6.54 -35.23
C ARG A 816 -3.26 7.63 -36.16
N THR A 817 -2.64 7.83 -37.32
CA THR A 817 -2.99 8.90 -38.28
C THR A 817 -4.01 8.47 -39.33
N ARG A 818 -4.41 7.20 -39.35
CA ARG A 818 -5.37 6.62 -40.30
C ARG A 818 -6.22 5.57 -39.61
N GLU A 819 -7.49 5.48 -39.95
CA GLU A 819 -8.41 4.41 -39.48
C GLU A 819 -8.11 3.04 -40.14
N GLN A 820 -6.82 2.67 -40.29
CA GLN A 820 -6.34 1.55 -41.10
C GLN A 820 -5.68 0.49 -40.23
N THR A 821 -6.46 -0.52 -39.84
CA THR A 821 -6.07 -1.67 -38.99
C THR A 821 -4.78 -2.37 -39.43
N TYR A 822 -4.47 -2.35 -40.74
CA TYR A 822 -3.29 -2.98 -41.34
C TYR A 822 -1.95 -2.47 -40.78
N ASP A 823 -1.85 -1.16 -40.48
CA ASP A 823 -0.59 -0.59 -39.96
C ASP A 823 -0.38 -0.99 -38.47
N PHE A 824 -1.44 -1.26 -37.69
CA PHE A 824 -1.31 -1.86 -36.34
C PHE A 824 -0.89 -3.34 -36.37
N VAL A 825 -1.41 -4.15 -37.30
CA VAL A 825 -0.93 -5.54 -37.52
C VAL A 825 0.56 -5.53 -37.89
N SER A 826 0.98 -4.54 -38.68
CA SER A 826 2.39 -4.35 -39.04
C SER A 826 3.24 -3.89 -37.86
N ALA A 827 2.72 -3.02 -36.98
CA ALA A 827 3.40 -2.59 -35.77
C ALA A 827 3.60 -3.74 -34.78
N LEU A 828 2.54 -4.50 -34.47
CA LEU A 828 2.57 -5.68 -33.60
C LEU A 828 3.69 -6.64 -34.01
N LYS A 829 3.67 -7.11 -35.27
CA LYS A 829 4.68 -8.00 -35.85
C LYS A 829 6.13 -7.51 -35.67
N TRP A 830 6.38 -6.22 -35.88
CA TRP A 830 7.74 -5.68 -35.76
C TRP A 830 8.15 -5.40 -34.31
N TYR A 831 7.21 -5.11 -33.40
CA TYR A 831 7.51 -5.03 -31.97
C TYR A 831 7.74 -6.42 -31.35
N GLU A 832 6.95 -7.44 -31.70
CA GLU A 832 7.21 -8.85 -31.34
C GLU A 832 8.62 -9.25 -31.77
N ARG A 833 8.97 -9.02 -33.04
CA ARG A 833 10.32 -9.25 -33.56
C ARG A 833 11.39 -8.43 -32.81
N ARG A 834 11.09 -7.19 -32.40
CA ARG A 834 12.04 -6.38 -31.61
C ARG A 834 12.27 -6.98 -30.22
N VAL A 835 11.24 -7.52 -29.57
CA VAL A 835 11.36 -8.20 -28.27
C VAL A 835 12.26 -9.44 -28.37
N GLU A 836 12.07 -10.27 -29.41
CA GLU A 836 12.92 -11.46 -29.67
C GLU A 836 14.42 -11.15 -29.77
N MET A 837 14.79 -9.93 -30.19
CA MET A 837 16.20 -9.55 -30.44
C MET A 837 16.97 -9.12 -29.18
N GLY A 838 16.31 -8.88 -28.05
CA GLY A 838 16.97 -8.46 -26.80
C GLY A 838 17.73 -7.13 -26.92
N GLY A 839 18.95 -7.05 -26.39
CA GLY A 839 19.76 -5.82 -26.43
C GLY A 839 19.38 -4.80 -25.34
N TRP A 840 19.30 -3.51 -25.69
CA TRP A 840 18.95 -2.45 -24.72
C TRP A 840 17.52 -2.64 -24.19
N GLU A 841 17.42 -2.85 -22.89
CA GLU A 841 16.19 -3.23 -22.18
C GLU A 841 15.05 -2.22 -22.35
N GLU A 842 15.33 -0.91 -22.38
CA GLU A 842 14.25 0.07 -22.50
C GLU A 842 13.53 -0.01 -23.86
N GLU A 843 14.26 -0.28 -24.95
CA GLU A 843 13.65 -0.57 -26.25
C GLU A 843 12.85 -1.90 -26.23
N VAL A 844 13.30 -2.90 -25.47
CA VAL A 844 12.58 -4.18 -25.30
C VAL A 844 11.28 -3.98 -24.51
N PHE A 845 11.35 -3.34 -23.34
CA PHE A 845 10.19 -2.97 -22.51
C PHE A 845 9.16 -2.18 -23.31
N TYR A 846 9.59 -1.10 -23.97
CA TYR A 846 8.70 -0.26 -24.75
C TYR A 846 8.10 -1.00 -25.95
N SER A 847 8.82 -1.98 -26.51
CA SER A 847 8.27 -2.89 -27.52
C SER A 847 7.20 -3.81 -26.93
N MET A 848 7.39 -4.40 -25.75
CA MET A 848 6.35 -5.19 -25.06
C MET A 848 5.09 -4.36 -24.75
N LEU A 849 5.27 -3.13 -24.23
CA LEU A 849 4.17 -2.18 -24.01
C LEU A 849 3.40 -1.88 -25.31
N ARG A 850 4.11 -1.70 -26.43
CA ARG A 850 3.50 -1.44 -27.74
C ARG A 850 2.93 -2.70 -28.41
N VAL A 851 3.36 -3.91 -28.06
CA VAL A 851 2.68 -5.17 -28.40
C VAL A 851 1.29 -5.18 -27.77
N ALA A 852 1.22 -5.00 -26.44
CA ALA A 852 -0.05 -4.99 -25.70
C ALA A 852 -1.00 -3.87 -26.18
N GLU A 853 -0.50 -2.64 -26.36
CA GLU A 853 -1.29 -1.56 -26.97
C GLU A 853 -1.76 -1.90 -28.39
N SER A 854 -0.95 -2.58 -29.21
CA SER A 854 -1.34 -2.96 -30.57
C SER A 854 -2.44 -4.03 -30.55
N MET A 855 -2.34 -5.03 -29.67
CA MET A 855 -3.38 -6.05 -29.47
C MET A 855 -4.71 -5.40 -29.05
N LEU A 856 -4.67 -4.45 -28.10
CA LEU A 856 -5.84 -3.67 -27.68
C LEU A 856 -6.45 -2.86 -28.83
N ARG A 857 -5.64 -2.22 -29.69
CA ARG A 857 -6.11 -1.48 -30.88
C ARG A 857 -6.65 -2.38 -31.99
N LEU A 858 -6.27 -3.66 -32.00
CA LEU A 858 -6.76 -4.67 -32.94
C LEU A 858 -8.05 -5.37 -32.46
N GLY A 859 -8.43 -5.20 -31.19
CA GLY A 859 -9.59 -5.88 -30.60
C GLY A 859 -9.33 -7.35 -30.29
N ALA A 860 -8.10 -7.69 -29.87
CA ALA A 860 -7.78 -9.00 -29.30
C ALA A 860 -8.56 -9.24 -27.98
N PRO A 861 -8.69 -10.51 -27.52
CA PRO A 861 -9.31 -10.82 -26.23
C PRO A 861 -8.66 -10.06 -25.07
N TRP A 862 -9.46 -9.57 -24.12
CA TRP A 862 -8.95 -8.74 -23.02
C TRP A 862 -7.93 -9.49 -22.16
N ASP A 863 -8.16 -10.78 -21.94
CA ASP A 863 -7.31 -11.67 -21.16
C ASP A 863 -5.92 -11.88 -21.81
N GLU A 864 -5.84 -12.00 -23.15
CA GLU A 864 -4.57 -11.97 -23.89
C GLU A 864 -3.87 -10.61 -23.80
N VAL A 865 -4.62 -9.51 -23.88
CA VAL A 865 -4.11 -8.13 -23.82
C VAL A 865 -3.55 -7.81 -22.43
N GLN A 866 -4.25 -8.21 -21.37
CA GLN A 866 -3.84 -8.02 -19.98
C GLN A 866 -2.55 -8.78 -19.69
N GLU A 867 -2.46 -10.04 -20.11
CA GLU A 867 -1.24 -10.85 -19.98
C GLU A 867 -0.05 -10.26 -20.76
N ALA A 868 -0.29 -9.57 -21.89
CA ALA A 868 0.76 -8.83 -22.59
C ALA A 868 1.22 -7.57 -21.84
N PHE A 869 0.32 -6.85 -21.17
CA PHE A 869 0.68 -5.73 -20.28
C PHE A 869 1.40 -6.21 -19.01
N PHE A 870 0.98 -7.33 -18.42
CA PHE A 870 1.67 -7.97 -17.29
C PHE A 870 3.10 -8.34 -17.65
N LYS A 871 3.33 -9.02 -18.78
CA LYS A 871 4.69 -9.32 -19.27
C LYS A 871 5.56 -8.09 -19.48
N ALA A 872 4.98 -6.98 -19.94
CA ALA A 872 5.70 -5.70 -20.05
C ALA A 872 6.07 -5.14 -18.66
N TRP A 873 5.17 -5.23 -17.68
CA TRP A 873 5.42 -4.79 -16.31
C TRP A 873 6.43 -5.67 -15.57
N GLU A 874 6.28 -7.00 -15.60
CA GLU A 874 7.22 -7.95 -14.96
C GLU A 874 8.65 -7.82 -15.51
N PHE A 875 8.80 -7.46 -16.80
CA PHE A 875 10.10 -7.18 -17.40
C PHE A 875 10.73 -5.86 -16.90
N ARG A 876 9.94 -4.93 -16.37
CA ARG A 876 10.41 -3.64 -15.84
C ARG A 876 9.47 -3.06 -14.76
N PRO A 877 9.42 -3.63 -13.54
CA PRO A 877 8.34 -3.33 -12.57
C PRO A 877 8.28 -1.89 -12.08
N ASN A 878 9.37 -1.13 -12.20
CA ASN A 878 9.43 0.31 -11.93
C ASN A 878 8.73 1.18 -13.01
N ARG A 879 8.00 0.57 -13.97
CA ARG A 879 7.24 1.28 -15.00
C ARG A 879 5.74 1.15 -14.79
N ALA A 880 5.09 2.24 -14.41
CA ALA A 880 3.64 2.32 -14.15
C ALA A 880 2.76 2.25 -15.42
N GLU A 881 3.33 2.47 -16.61
CA GLU A 881 2.57 2.58 -17.87
C GLU A 881 1.67 1.37 -18.23
N PRO A 882 2.03 0.10 -17.98
CA PRO A 882 1.14 -1.03 -18.20
C PRO A 882 -0.02 -1.07 -17.21
N LEU A 883 0.25 -0.93 -15.90
CA LEU A 883 -0.77 -1.01 -14.83
C LEU A 883 -1.80 0.13 -14.93
N HIS A 884 -1.36 1.35 -15.21
CA HIS A 884 -2.25 2.49 -15.52
C HIS A 884 -3.17 2.18 -16.71
N THR A 885 -2.66 1.48 -17.73
CA THR A 885 -3.43 1.11 -18.92
C THR A 885 -4.45 0.01 -18.61
N ILE A 886 -4.07 -0.97 -17.79
CA ILE A 886 -4.98 -2.00 -17.28
C ILE A 886 -6.13 -1.37 -16.48
N ALA A 887 -5.82 -0.44 -15.57
CA ALA A 887 -6.82 0.32 -14.82
C ALA A 887 -7.78 1.08 -15.75
N THR A 888 -7.23 1.78 -16.76
CA THR A 888 -7.98 2.52 -17.79
C THR A 888 -9.00 1.62 -18.50
N CYS A 889 -8.62 0.40 -18.87
CA CYS A 889 -9.51 -0.56 -19.51
C CYS A 889 -10.62 -1.05 -18.57
N TYR A 890 -10.29 -1.47 -17.34
CA TYR A 890 -11.30 -1.88 -16.36
C TYR A 890 -12.27 -0.75 -16.00
N ARG A 891 -11.80 0.50 -15.90
CA ARG A 891 -12.66 1.68 -15.73
C ARG A 891 -13.64 1.86 -16.90
N GLU A 892 -13.21 1.60 -18.13
CA GLU A 892 -14.08 1.72 -19.32
C GLU A 892 -15.09 0.57 -19.42
N GLU A 893 -14.74 -0.63 -18.97
CA GLU A 893 -15.67 -1.75 -18.77
C GLU A 893 -16.58 -1.59 -17.54
N ARG A 894 -16.33 -0.59 -16.68
CA ARG A 894 -17.02 -0.33 -15.40
C ARG A 894 -16.75 -1.38 -14.31
N ARG A 895 -15.62 -2.08 -14.41
CA ARG A 895 -15.06 -2.98 -13.40
C ARG A 895 -14.25 -2.18 -12.39
N TRP A 896 -14.93 -1.26 -11.69
CA TRP A 896 -14.29 -0.17 -10.93
C TRP A 896 -13.42 -0.66 -9.77
N GLU A 897 -13.72 -1.83 -9.18
CA GLU A 897 -12.90 -2.43 -8.12
C GLU A 897 -11.52 -2.81 -8.66
N LEU A 898 -11.45 -3.55 -9.78
CA LEU A 898 -10.20 -3.88 -10.46
C LEU A 898 -9.50 -2.62 -11.00
N GLY A 899 -10.27 -1.68 -11.56
CA GLY A 899 -9.77 -0.38 -12.01
C GLY A 899 -9.11 0.43 -10.89
N TYR A 900 -9.66 0.38 -9.67
CA TYR A 900 -9.06 0.99 -8.49
C TYR A 900 -7.75 0.31 -8.09
N LEU A 901 -7.73 -1.02 -8.00
CA LEU A 901 -6.53 -1.78 -7.61
C LEU A 901 -5.33 -1.48 -8.51
N PHE A 902 -5.51 -1.62 -9.84
CA PHE A 902 -4.42 -1.38 -10.78
C PHE A 902 -4.03 0.11 -10.87
N ALA A 903 -4.95 1.04 -10.59
CA ALA A 903 -4.62 2.46 -10.53
C ALA A 903 -3.84 2.83 -9.27
N GLN A 904 -4.17 2.23 -8.11
CA GLN A 904 -3.43 2.42 -6.86
C GLN A 904 -2.00 1.90 -7.01
N ALA A 905 -1.81 0.65 -7.48
CA ALA A 905 -0.48 0.10 -7.75
C ALA A 905 0.32 0.99 -8.72
N ALA A 906 -0.31 1.47 -9.81
CA ALA A 906 0.32 2.40 -10.75
C ALA A 906 0.65 3.78 -10.15
N ALA A 907 -0.03 4.20 -9.08
CA ALA A 907 0.18 5.49 -8.39
C ALA A 907 1.20 5.42 -7.25
N GLU A 908 1.51 4.22 -6.76
CA GLU A 908 2.52 3.97 -5.73
C GLU A 908 3.92 3.74 -6.32
N ILE A 909 4.01 3.30 -7.59
CA ILE A 909 5.28 3.22 -8.33
C ILE A 909 5.90 4.63 -8.49
N PRO A 910 7.14 4.88 -8.02
CA PRO A 910 7.80 6.17 -8.16
C PRO A 910 8.27 6.43 -9.60
N TYR A 911 8.55 7.70 -9.91
CA TYR A 911 9.13 8.07 -11.21
C TYR A 911 10.51 7.41 -11.41
N PRO A 912 10.78 6.71 -12.53
CA PRO A 912 12.01 5.95 -12.72
C PRO A 912 13.15 6.85 -13.19
N ASP A 913 13.85 7.51 -12.26
CA ASP A 913 14.98 8.44 -12.51
C ASP A 913 16.13 7.85 -13.36
N THR A 914 16.22 6.52 -13.48
CA THR A 914 17.21 5.83 -14.33
C THR A 914 16.81 5.74 -15.80
N ASP A 915 15.51 5.70 -16.08
CA ASP A 915 14.95 5.43 -17.40
C ASP A 915 14.86 6.72 -18.24
N ARG A 916 15.00 6.56 -19.55
CA ARG A 916 15.16 7.68 -20.49
C ARG A 916 14.29 7.52 -21.74
N LEU A 917 13.93 6.29 -22.11
CA LEU A 917 13.12 6.03 -23.29
C LEU A 917 11.62 6.16 -22.97
N PHE A 918 11.05 7.27 -23.43
CA PHE A 918 9.61 7.53 -23.52
C PHE A 918 8.82 7.32 -22.20
N VAL A 919 9.45 7.62 -21.05
CA VAL A 919 8.81 7.57 -19.73
C VAL A 919 7.64 8.55 -19.68
N ARG A 920 6.43 8.06 -19.41
CA ARG A 920 5.21 8.89 -19.33
C ARG A 920 5.12 9.65 -18.02
N SER A 921 5.89 10.73 -17.92
CA SER A 921 5.96 11.67 -16.78
C SER A 921 4.60 12.06 -16.21
N ASP A 922 3.58 12.23 -17.05
CA ASP A 922 2.21 12.59 -16.67
C ASP A 922 1.46 11.49 -15.88
N ILE A 923 1.81 10.21 -16.07
CA ILE A 923 1.25 9.09 -15.31
C ILE A 923 1.68 9.15 -13.85
N TYR A 924 2.99 9.22 -13.60
CA TYR A 924 3.59 9.35 -12.27
C TYR A 924 3.25 10.69 -11.59
N ALA A 925 3.10 11.77 -12.37
CA ALA A 925 2.74 13.07 -11.83
C ALA A 925 1.30 13.12 -11.33
N TRP A 926 0.33 12.62 -12.09
CA TRP A 926 -1.08 12.72 -11.70
C TRP A 926 -2.05 11.71 -12.33
N ARG A 927 -1.83 11.16 -13.53
CA ARG A 927 -2.90 10.33 -14.16
C ARG A 927 -3.22 9.05 -13.39
N ALA A 928 -2.24 8.39 -12.78
CA ALA A 928 -2.52 7.22 -11.95
C ALA A 928 -3.38 7.57 -10.72
N LEU A 929 -3.09 8.70 -10.06
CA LEU A 929 -3.88 9.24 -8.94
C LEU A 929 -5.30 9.69 -9.37
N ASP A 930 -5.47 10.15 -10.61
CA ASP A 930 -6.76 10.52 -11.19
C ASP A 930 -7.60 9.29 -11.53
N GLU A 931 -6.99 8.27 -12.12
CA GLU A 931 -7.61 6.99 -12.42
C GLU A 931 -8.06 6.28 -11.12
N GLN A 932 -7.21 6.30 -10.09
CA GLN A 932 -7.52 5.83 -8.73
C GLN A 932 -8.69 6.62 -8.13
N ALA A 933 -8.65 7.96 -8.19
CA ALA A 933 -9.71 8.81 -7.66
C ALA A 933 -11.06 8.61 -8.38
N VAL A 934 -11.06 8.41 -9.70
CA VAL A 934 -12.27 8.11 -10.47
C VAL A 934 -12.84 6.76 -10.04
N CYS A 935 -12.05 5.69 -10.01
CA CYS A 935 -12.54 4.37 -9.61
C CYS A 935 -13.01 4.36 -8.14
N ALA A 936 -12.25 4.96 -7.22
CA ALA A 936 -12.60 5.16 -5.81
C ALA A 936 -13.98 5.83 -5.63
N SER A 937 -14.34 6.78 -6.50
CA SER A 937 -15.63 7.48 -6.42
C SER A 937 -16.84 6.58 -6.73
N TRP A 938 -16.65 5.49 -7.47
CA TRP A 938 -17.70 4.51 -7.80
C TRP A 938 -17.85 3.38 -6.77
N ILE A 939 -16.77 3.03 -6.05
CA ILE A 939 -16.71 1.89 -5.10
C ILE A 939 -16.93 2.29 -3.63
N GLY A 940 -17.63 3.40 -3.37
CA GLY A 940 -17.92 3.86 -2.01
C GLY A 940 -16.74 4.56 -1.28
N LYS A 941 -15.57 4.68 -1.91
CA LYS A 941 -14.38 5.36 -1.35
C LYS A 941 -14.38 6.87 -1.63
N GLN A 942 -15.54 7.54 -1.59
CA GLN A 942 -15.64 8.98 -1.91
C GLN A 942 -14.74 9.92 -1.06
N PRO A 943 -14.48 9.67 0.24
CA PRO A 943 -13.55 10.51 1.01
C PRO A 943 -12.10 10.43 0.53
N GLU A 944 -11.67 9.27 0.04
CA GLU A 944 -10.35 9.08 -0.59
C GLU A 944 -10.31 9.79 -1.94
N ALA A 945 -11.28 9.54 -2.82
CA ALA A 945 -11.41 10.18 -4.12
C ALA A 945 -11.38 11.71 -4.03
N PHE A 946 -12.14 12.28 -3.08
CA PHE A 946 -12.14 13.71 -2.78
C PHE A 946 -10.74 14.24 -2.39
N THR A 947 -10.03 13.50 -1.55
CA THR A 947 -8.68 13.83 -1.07
C THR A 947 -7.65 13.76 -2.20
N LEU A 948 -7.71 12.72 -3.04
CA LEU A 948 -6.86 12.56 -4.23
C LEU A 948 -7.10 13.69 -5.24
N CYS A 949 -8.36 14.02 -5.55
CA CYS A 949 -8.68 15.14 -6.43
C CYS A 949 -8.14 16.48 -5.91
N ARG A 950 -8.25 16.76 -4.60
CA ARG A 950 -7.67 17.99 -4.01
C ARG A 950 -6.13 17.98 -4.03
N ARG A 951 -5.48 16.84 -3.78
CA ARG A 951 -4.02 16.66 -3.92
C ARG A 951 -3.55 16.99 -5.34
N MET A 952 -4.30 16.59 -6.36
CA MET A 952 -4.01 16.93 -7.76
C MET A 952 -4.26 18.41 -8.07
N LEU A 953 -5.41 18.98 -7.69
CA LEU A 953 -5.74 20.39 -7.96
C LEU A 953 -4.72 21.36 -7.32
N ALA A 954 -4.15 21.00 -6.17
CA ALA A 954 -3.07 21.75 -5.52
C ALA A 954 -1.81 21.91 -6.41
N ARG A 955 -1.50 20.92 -7.26
CA ARG A 955 -0.32 20.89 -8.13
C ARG A 955 -0.24 22.11 -9.07
N ALA A 956 0.97 22.60 -9.32
CA ALA A 956 1.23 23.70 -10.26
C ALA A 956 1.38 23.20 -11.70
N ASP A 957 1.85 21.97 -11.89
CA ASP A 957 2.12 21.31 -13.18
C ASP A 957 0.92 20.53 -13.75
N LEU A 958 -0.21 20.46 -13.01
CA LEU A 958 -1.47 19.93 -13.55
C LEU A 958 -1.99 20.85 -14.68
N PRO A 959 -2.28 20.33 -15.89
CA PRO A 959 -2.78 21.13 -17.01
C PRO A 959 -4.10 21.86 -16.72
N ASP A 960 -4.18 23.12 -17.14
CA ASP A 960 -5.38 23.96 -16.94
C ASP A 960 -6.63 23.43 -17.67
N GLU A 961 -6.47 22.54 -18.66
CA GLU A 961 -7.57 21.85 -19.35
C GLU A 961 -8.16 20.66 -18.56
N ASP A 962 -7.36 20.01 -17.71
CA ASP A 962 -7.80 18.89 -16.85
C ASP A 962 -8.39 19.38 -15.52
N ARG A 963 -8.01 20.57 -15.04
CA ARG A 963 -8.51 21.17 -13.79
C ARG A 963 -10.04 21.18 -13.64
N PRO A 964 -10.87 21.54 -14.65
CA PRO A 964 -12.32 21.52 -14.52
C PRO A 964 -12.87 20.09 -14.40
N ARG A 965 -12.29 19.13 -15.12
CA ARG A 965 -12.68 17.71 -15.07
C ARG A 965 -12.41 17.13 -13.68
N ILE A 966 -11.20 17.35 -13.15
CA ILE A 966 -10.82 16.88 -11.80
C ILE A 966 -11.62 17.62 -10.71
N SER A 967 -11.94 18.91 -10.91
CA SER A 967 -12.86 19.63 -10.01
C SER A 967 -14.28 19.06 -10.06
N GLY A 968 -14.75 18.59 -11.21
CA GLY A 968 -16.01 17.84 -11.34
C GLY A 968 -15.98 16.52 -10.59
N ASN A 969 -14.90 15.73 -10.73
CA ASN A 969 -14.71 14.47 -10.01
C ASN A 969 -14.71 14.67 -8.48
N ARG A 970 -14.02 15.72 -7.98
CA ARG A 970 -14.09 16.15 -6.57
C ARG A 970 -15.54 16.45 -6.16
N ASP A 971 -16.25 17.26 -6.94
CA ASP A 971 -17.60 17.75 -6.61
C ASP A 971 -18.64 16.61 -6.57
N VAL A 972 -18.46 15.51 -7.32
CA VAL A 972 -19.27 14.28 -7.22
C VAL A 972 -19.16 13.63 -5.82
N CYS A 973 -18.00 13.72 -5.18
CA CYS A 973 -17.75 13.10 -3.87
C CYS A 973 -18.30 13.92 -2.68
N VAL A 974 -18.63 15.20 -2.90
CA VAL A 974 -18.99 16.14 -1.83
C VAL A 974 -20.21 15.71 -1.01
N PRO A 975 -21.33 15.18 -1.56
CA PRO A 975 -22.49 14.81 -0.74
C PRO A 975 -22.15 13.85 0.41
N THR A 976 -21.35 12.81 0.15
CA THR A 976 -20.92 11.81 1.14
C THR A 976 -19.98 12.41 2.19
N VAL A 977 -18.99 13.22 1.76
CA VAL A 977 -18.03 13.86 2.68
C VAL A 977 -18.71 14.91 3.55
N LEU A 978 -19.69 15.62 2.99
CA LEU A 978 -20.51 16.60 3.69
C LEU A 978 -21.41 15.95 4.74
N GLU A 979 -22.10 14.84 4.42
CA GLU A 979 -22.98 14.13 5.35
C GLU A 979 -22.27 13.75 6.65
N ALA A 980 -21.05 13.20 6.56
CA ALA A 980 -20.21 12.91 7.71
C ALA A 980 -19.91 14.17 8.56
N ALA A 981 -19.59 15.29 7.91
CA ALA A 981 -19.26 16.56 8.56
C ALA A 981 -20.46 17.26 9.24
N LEU A 982 -21.70 16.85 8.96
CA LEU A 982 -22.91 17.40 9.59
C LEU A 982 -23.22 16.78 10.97
N SER A 983 -22.56 15.69 11.35
CA SER A 983 -22.65 15.07 12.68
C SER A 983 -22.10 15.98 13.80
N TYR A 984 -22.45 15.75 15.06
CA TYR A 984 -22.01 16.60 16.19
C TYR A 984 -20.59 16.21 16.67
N PRO A 985 -19.57 17.10 16.55
CA PRO A 985 -18.18 16.74 16.79
C PRO A 985 -17.78 16.94 18.27
N ASP A 986 -18.32 16.11 19.18
CA ASP A 986 -18.13 16.29 20.64
C ASP A 986 -16.66 16.46 21.04
N ALA A 987 -15.75 15.57 20.62
CA ALA A 987 -14.33 15.66 20.99
C ALA A 987 -13.65 16.98 20.57
N LEU A 988 -13.98 17.51 19.39
CA LEU A 988 -13.48 18.80 18.92
C LEU A 988 -14.11 19.96 19.72
N VAL A 989 -15.41 19.88 20.00
CA VAL A 989 -16.11 20.84 20.86
C VAL A 989 -15.51 20.89 22.26
N GLN A 990 -15.24 19.76 22.90
CA GLN A 990 -14.59 19.71 24.21
C GLN A 990 -13.18 20.33 24.17
N SER A 991 -12.42 20.13 23.08
CA SER A 991 -11.09 20.74 22.94
C SER A 991 -11.13 22.28 22.94
N LEU A 992 -12.16 22.87 22.33
CA LEU A 992 -12.37 24.32 22.26
C LEU A 992 -12.86 24.94 23.59
N LEU A 993 -13.30 24.12 24.55
CA LEU A 993 -13.62 24.56 25.92
C LEU A 993 -12.38 24.63 26.83
N VAL A 994 -11.27 24.00 26.43
CA VAL A 994 -10.03 23.89 27.22
C VAL A 994 -8.89 24.72 26.62
N GLY A 995 -8.83 24.85 25.29
CA GLY A 995 -7.81 25.62 24.59
C GLY A 995 -8.06 27.13 24.61
N ALA A 996 -7.01 27.92 24.87
CA ALA A 996 -7.02 29.37 24.65
C ALA A 996 -6.41 29.68 23.27
N GLY A 997 -7.27 29.95 22.28
CA GLY A 997 -6.86 30.30 20.91
C GLY A 997 -6.26 31.71 20.77
N GLU A 998 -5.94 32.12 19.55
CA GLU A 998 -5.32 33.44 19.29
C GLU A 998 -6.32 34.58 19.52
N PRO A 999 -6.06 35.55 20.43
CA PRO A 999 -6.97 36.67 20.68
C PRO A 999 -7.16 37.59 19.46
N GLU A 1000 -6.30 37.52 18.45
CA GLU A 1000 -6.49 38.24 17.18
C GLU A 1000 -7.54 37.59 16.26
N VAL A 1001 -7.95 36.34 16.47
CA VAL A 1001 -8.83 35.58 15.56
C VAL A 1001 -10.23 35.40 16.18
N VAL A 1002 -11.25 35.93 15.51
CA VAL A 1002 -12.66 35.80 15.90
C VAL A 1002 -13.49 35.22 14.76
N VAL A 1003 -14.27 34.18 15.04
CA VAL A 1003 -15.26 33.59 14.12
C VAL A 1003 -16.66 34.10 14.48
N SER A 1004 -17.51 34.37 13.48
CA SER A 1004 -18.92 34.70 13.72
C SER A 1004 -19.88 34.17 12.67
N LEU A 1005 -21.09 33.81 13.12
CA LEU A 1005 -22.19 33.32 12.30
C LEU A 1005 -23.50 34.03 12.60
N ILE A 1006 -24.48 33.88 11.70
CA ILE A 1006 -25.85 34.32 11.94
C ILE A 1006 -26.68 33.12 12.43
N ALA A 1007 -27.19 33.23 13.66
CA ALA A 1007 -28.13 32.27 14.22
C ALA A 1007 -29.55 32.62 13.75
N GLY A 1008 -30.11 31.75 12.93
CA GLY A 1008 -31.42 31.93 12.30
C GLY A 1008 -32.59 31.60 13.22
N PRO A 1009 -33.84 31.69 12.73
CA PRO A 1009 -34.99 31.09 13.39
C PRO A 1009 -34.95 29.55 13.36
N ASP A 1010 -34.17 28.97 12.46
CA ASP A 1010 -33.90 27.53 12.40
C ASP A 1010 -32.62 27.18 13.17
N ARG A 1011 -32.77 26.27 14.13
CA ARG A 1011 -31.68 25.69 14.91
C ARG A 1011 -30.85 24.73 14.07
N GLU A 1012 -31.46 23.94 13.19
CA GLU A 1012 -30.77 22.87 12.47
C GLU A 1012 -29.79 23.42 11.44
N SER A 1013 -30.21 24.39 10.61
CA SER A 1013 -29.33 25.16 9.73
C SER A 1013 -28.15 25.81 10.50
N THR A 1014 -28.37 26.28 11.73
CA THR A 1014 -27.30 26.87 12.56
C THR A 1014 -26.35 25.79 13.09
N GLU A 1015 -26.88 24.64 13.53
CA GLU A 1015 -26.12 23.49 14.03
C GLU A 1015 -25.28 22.83 12.94
N GLN A 1016 -25.84 22.66 11.74
CA GLN A 1016 -25.16 22.17 10.54
C GLN A 1016 -24.00 23.08 10.12
N THR A 1017 -24.16 24.41 10.18
CA THR A 1017 -23.07 25.37 9.94
C THR A 1017 -21.95 25.23 10.96
N LEU A 1018 -22.28 25.03 12.25
CA LEU A 1018 -21.27 24.83 13.31
C LEU A 1018 -20.55 23.48 13.16
N ASN A 1019 -21.28 22.38 13.01
CA ASN A 1019 -20.72 21.02 12.88
C ASN A 1019 -19.75 20.91 11.70
N SER A 1020 -20.21 21.36 10.53
CA SER A 1020 -19.39 21.28 9.32
C SER A 1020 -18.16 22.18 9.39
N PHE A 1021 -18.26 23.39 9.95
CA PHE A 1021 -17.11 24.26 10.19
C PHE A 1021 -16.12 23.64 11.18
N VAL A 1022 -16.60 23.07 12.30
CA VAL A 1022 -15.74 22.45 13.33
C VAL A 1022 -15.02 21.20 12.80
N HIS A 1023 -15.69 20.37 12.01
CA HIS A 1023 -15.05 19.21 11.36
C HIS A 1023 -13.97 19.59 10.34
N ASN A 1024 -14.20 20.64 9.53
CA ASN A 1024 -13.33 20.94 8.39
C ASN A 1024 -12.24 21.99 8.68
N CYS A 1025 -12.39 22.81 9.71
CA CYS A 1025 -11.36 23.78 10.12
C CYS A 1025 -10.30 23.06 10.98
N THR A 1026 -9.32 22.45 10.32
CA THR A 1026 -8.29 21.61 10.99
C THR A 1026 -7.38 22.39 11.95
N ASP A 1027 -7.36 23.73 11.84
CA ASP A 1027 -6.66 24.65 12.75
C ASP A 1027 -7.60 25.51 13.62
N ILE A 1028 -8.82 25.02 13.88
CA ILE A 1028 -9.84 25.72 14.68
C ILE A 1028 -9.39 26.09 16.10
N SER A 1029 -8.39 25.40 16.66
CA SER A 1029 -7.75 25.75 17.93
C SER A 1029 -7.07 27.13 17.92
N ARG A 1030 -6.81 27.71 16.74
CA ARG A 1030 -6.33 29.09 16.57
C ARG A 1030 -7.41 30.14 16.81
N VAL A 1031 -8.70 29.78 16.82
CA VAL A 1031 -9.80 30.74 17.05
C VAL A 1031 -9.89 31.11 18.53
N GLY A 1032 -9.62 32.37 18.87
CA GLY A 1032 -9.71 32.85 20.26
C GLY A 1032 -11.15 33.10 20.74
N ARG A 1033 -12.13 33.28 19.84
CA ARG A 1033 -13.50 33.66 20.19
C ARG A 1033 -14.53 33.33 19.10
N PHE A 1034 -15.72 32.86 19.51
CA PHE A 1034 -16.85 32.56 18.62
C PHE A 1034 -18.09 33.40 18.97
N VAL A 1035 -18.69 34.06 17.98
CA VAL A 1035 -19.81 35.01 18.21
C VAL A 1035 -21.00 34.73 17.29
N ALA A 1036 -22.15 34.37 17.86
CA ALA A 1036 -23.43 34.21 17.15
C ALA A 1036 -24.30 35.47 17.27
N LEU A 1037 -24.88 35.93 16.17
CA LEU A 1037 -25.95 36.93 16.20
C LEU A 1037 -27.32 36.24 16.14
N ASP A 1038 -28.09 36.26 17.24
CA ASP A 1038 -29.49 35.80 17.25
C ASP A 1038 -30.38 36.77 16.45
N THR A 1039 -30.99 36.25 15.38
CA THR A 1039 -31.89 36.99 14.48
C THR A 1039 -33.35 36.55 14.56
N GLY A 1040 -33.66 35.54 15.38
CA GLY A 1040 -35.01 34.97 15.47
C GLY A 1040 -35.11 33.58 16.09
N MET A 1041 -34.03 33.01 16.63
CA MET A 1041 -33.97 31.67 17.23
C MET A 1041 -34.92 31.56 18.44
N SER A 1042 -35.53 30.42 18.73
CA SER A 1042 -36.35 30.30 19.96
C SER A 1042 -35.47 30.34 21.23
N ALA A 1043 -36.11 30.57 22.38
CA ALA A 1043 -35.39 30.57 23.66
C ALA A 1043 -34.89 29.16 24.05
N GLU A 1044 -35.59 28.12 23.61
CA GLU A 1044 -35.26 26.72 23.84
C GLU A 1044 -34.11 26.28 22.93
N ASP A 1045 -34.19 26.59 21.64
CA ASP A 1045 -33.13 26.34 20.66
C ASP A 1045 -31.82 27.04 21.04
N ARG A 1046 -31.89 28.31 21.46
CA ARG A 1046 -30.71 29.06 21.92
C ARG A 1046 -30.12 28.47 23.19
N ALA A 1047 -30.93 27.96 24.11
CA ALA A 1047 -30.43 27.26 25.30
C ALA A 1047 -29.74 25.94 24.92
N LEU A 1048 -30.34 25.15 24.02
CA LEU A 1048 -29.77 23.89 23.54
C LEU A 1048 -28.44 24.10 22.80
N LEU A 1049 -28.33 25.10 21.92
CA LEU A 1049 -27.05 25.45 21.29
C LEU A 1049 -26.03 26.00 22.29
N SER A 1050 -26.46 26.79 23.29
CA SER A 1050 -25.55 27.26 24.35
C SER A 1050 -25.02 26.11 25.23
N GLN A 1051 -25.80 25.03 25.38
CA GLN A 1051 -25.38 23.81 26.08
C GLN A 1051 -24.45 22.94 25.21
N ARG A 1052 -24.73 22.81 23.91
CA ARG A 1052 -23.92 22.00 22.98
C ARG A 1052 -22.60 22.68 22.58
N TYR A 1053 -22.58 24.01 22.47
CA TYR A 1053 -21.41 24.79 22.04
C TYR A 1053 -21.07 25.82 23.11
N GLY A 1054 -20.56 25.37 24.26
CA GLY A 1054 -20.27 26.23 25.41
C GLY A 1054 -19.26 27.37 25.15
N PHE A 1055 -18.54 27.33 24.03
CA PHE A 1055 -17.64 28.38 23.55
C PHE A 1055 -18.36 29.51 22.77
N LEU A 1056 -19.66 29.40 22.50
CA LEU A 1056 -20.38 30.28 21.56
C LEU A 1056 -21.07 31.45 22.27
N GLU A 1057 -20.57 32.67 22.05
CA GLU A 1057 -21.18 33.90 22.59
C GLU A 1057 -22.37 34.38 21.76
N PHE A 1058 -23.58 34.35 22.33
CA PHE A 1058 -24.78 34.89 21.67
C PHE A 1058 -25.00 36.39 21.94
N LEU A 1059 -24.91 37.22 20.89
CA LEU A 1059 -25.34 38.63 20.93
C LEU A 1059 -26.86 38.75 20.99
N ASP A 1060 -27.37 39.62 21.86
CA ASP A 1060 -28.82 39.81 22.07
C ASP A 1060 -29.61 40.16 20.81
N ARG A 1061 -30.88 39.75 20.75
CA ARG A 1061 -31.76 39.98 19.58
C ARG A 1061 -31.86 41.45 19.20
N GLY A 1062 -31.45 41.76 17.97
CA GLY A 1062 -31.71 43.05 17.34
C GLY A 1062 -33.12 43.13 16.74
N PRO A 1063 -33.63 44.34 16.43
CA PRO A 1063 -34.78 44.47 15.54
C PRO A 1063 -34.43 43.88 14.16
N LYS A 1064 -35.43 43.31 13.46
CA LYS A 1064 -35.25 42.69 12.12
C LYS A 1064 -34.63 43.68 11.12
N GLY A 1065 -33.31 43.59 10.96
CA GLY A 1065 -32.50 44.44 10.09
C GLY A 1065 -32.38 43.89 8.67
N ARG A 1066 -31.75 44.67 7.80
CA ARG A 1066 -31.22 44.19 6.51
C ARG A 1066 -29.81 43.61 6.75
N PRO A 1067 -29.28 42.70 5.91
CA PRO A 1067 -27.97 42.07 6.10
C PRO A 1067 -26.83 43.04 6.45
N GLY A 1068 -26.70 44.17 5.74
CA GLY A 1068 -25.69 45.20 6.04
C GLY A 1068 -25.80 45.89 7.41
N ALA A 1069 -26.93 45.75 8.12
CA ALA A 1069 -27.11 46.20 9.50
C ALA A 1069 -26.76 45.08 10.52
N GLN A 1070 -27.04 43.82 10.18
CA GLN A 1070 -26.60 42.64 10.96
C GLN A 1070 -25.06 42.56 10.96
N LEU A 1071 -24.44 42.62 9.78
CA LEU A 1071 -22.98 42.60 9.62
C LEU A 1071 -22.30 43.81 10.27
N ALA A 1072 -22.89 45.00 10.20
CA ALA A 1072 -22.36 46.18 10.90
C ALA A 1072 -22.39 46.02 12.43
N ARG A 1073 -23.36 45.29 12.98
CA ARG A 1073 -23.48 45.02 14.41
C ARG A 1073 -22.58 43.87 14.86
N LEU A 1074 -22.35 42.85 14.03
CA LEU A 1074 -21.29 41.87 14.28
C LEU A 1074 -19.94 42.59 14.34
N CYS A 1075 -19.58 43.33 13.29
CA CYS A 1075 -18.34 44.12 13.19
C CYS A 1075 -18.09 45.03 14.41
N SER A 1076 -19.12 45.63 15.02
CA SER A 1076 -18.97 46.48 16.22
C SER A 1076 -18.79 45.71 17.55
N ASN A 1077 -18.75 44.38 17.52
CA ASN A 1077 -18.50 43.50 18.67
C ASN A 1077 -17.28 42.59 18.43
N ILE A 1078 -16.57 42.75 17.31
CA ILE A 1078 -15.30 42.09 17.04
C ILE A 1078 -14.15 42.99 17.51
N ASP A 1079 -13.31 42.45 18.36
CA ASP A 1079 -12.11 43.05 18.95
C ASP A 1079 -10.81 42.49 18.38
N GLY A 1080 -10.86 41.29 17.79
CA GLY A 1080 -9.73 40.71 17.05
C GLY A 1080 -9.40 41.41 15.73
N ARG A 1081 -8.16 41.22 15.26
CA ARG A 1081 -7.67 41.73 13.99
C ARG A 1081 -8.22 40.95 12.79
N PHE A 1082 -8.35 39.65 12.92
CA PHE A 1082 -8.76 38.71 11.88
C PHE A 1082 -10.15 38.20 12.19
N TRP A 1083 -11.12 38.55 11.33
CA TRP A 1083 -12.52 38.25 11.54
C TRP A 1083 -13.04 37.34 10.44
N LEU A 1084 -13.33 36.08 10.75
CA LEU A 1084 -14.01 35.16 9.83
C LEU A 1084 -15.52 35.23 10.06
N HIS A 1085 -16.27 35.60 9.01
CA HIS A 1085 -17.72 35.54 9.01
C HIS A 1085 -18.21 34.34 8.19
N LEU A 1086 -19.24 33.64 8.67
CA LEU A 1086 -19.82 32.43 8.05
C LEU A 1086 -21.27 32.62 7.53
N ASP A 1087 -21.92 33.76 7.81
CA ASP A 1087 -23.36 34.00 7.63
C ASP A 1087 -24.25 32.88 8.25
N GLN A 1088 -25.46 32.62 7.73
CA GLN A 1088 -26.33 31.50 8.09
C GLN A 1088 -26.39 30.46 6.97
N GLY A 1089 -26.38 29.16 7.32
CA GLY A 1089 -26.77 28.09 6.40
C GLY A 1089 -25.74 27.77 5.33
N TRP A 1090 -24.48 28.11 5.59
CA TRP A 1090 -23.33 27.60 4.85
C TRP A 1090 -22.82 26.33 5.53
N GLN A 1091 -22.46 25.32 4.73
CA GLN A 1091 -21.93 24.05 5.19
C GLN A 1091 -20.57 23.78 4.53
N PHE A 1092 -19.58 23.39 5.33
CA PHE A 1092 -18.21 23.09 4.89
C PHE A 1092 -18.03 21.60 4.63
N PHE A 1093 -17.22 21.25 3.63
CA PHE A 1093 -16.99 19.85 3.23
C PHE A 1093 -15.53 19.53 2.88
N ALA A 1094 -14.65 20.53 2.95
CA ALA A 1094 -13.24 20.40 2.59
C ALA A 1094 -12.34 20.65 3.82
N PRO A 1095 -11.66 19.63 4.37
CA PRO A 1095 -10.70 19.81 5.46
C PRO A 1095 -9.56 20.74 5.05
N GLU A 1096 -9.30 21.76 5.85
CA GLU A 1096 -8.40 22.86 5.51
C GLU A 1096 -7.80 23.52 6.77
N ASN A 1097 -6.57 24.03 6.68
CA ASN A 1097 -5.99 24.91 7.71
C ASN A 1097 -6.53 26.33 7.51
N LEU A 1098 -7.84 26.48 7.63
CA LEU A 1098 -8.61 27.61 7.10
C LEU A 1098 -8.24 28.94 7.76
N ILE A 1099 -7.96 28.97 9.06
CA ILE A 1099 -7.52 30.19 9.75
C ILE A 1099 -6.13 30.61 9.26
N THR A 1100 -5.22 29.65 9.12
CA THR A 1100 -3.86 29.83 8.63
C THR A 1100 -3.87 30.31 7.19
N ARG A 1101 -4.55 29.61 6.29
CA ARG A 1101 -4.65 29.94 4.86
C ARG A 1101 -5.19 31.36 4.65
N LEU A 1102 -6.29 31.72 5.31
CA LEU A 1102 -6.92 33.04 5.17
C LEU A 1102 -6.12 34.17 5.84
N THR A 1103 -5.51 33.94 7.02
CA THR A 1103 -4.67 34.97 7.67
C THR A 1103 -3.33 35.15 6.98
N ALA A 1104 -2.75 34.08 6.41
CA ALA A 1104 -1.54 34.14 5.59
C ALA A 1104 -1.75 35.01 4.34
N VAL A 1105 -2.87 34.87 3.61
CA VAL A 1105 -3.18 35.72 2.45
C VAL A 1105 -3.26 37.21 2.85
N LEU A 1106 -3.91 37.53 3.98
CA LEU A 1106 -3.94 38.90 4.50
C LEU A 1106 -2.57 39.43 4.94
N ARG A 1107 -1.67 38.56 5.41
CA ARG A 1107 -0.28 38.90 5.77
C ARG A 1107 0.59 39.12 4.51
N ALA A 1108 0.45 38.26 3.51
CA ALA A 1108 1.21 38.29 2.25
C ALA A 1108 0.79 39.44 1.31
N GLU A 1109 -0.47 39.86 1.34
CA GLU A 1109 -1.01 40.94 0.50
C GLU A 1109 -1.42 42.16 1.36
N PRO A 1110 -0.53 43.16 1.61
CA PRO A 1110 -0.84 44.34 2.43
C PRO A 1110 -2.00 45.20 1.93
N HIS A 1111 -2.41 44.99 0.68
CA HIS A 1111 -3.49 45.71 0.01
C HIS A 1111 -4.83 44.95 0.01
N VAL A 1112 -4.89 43.69 0.43
CA VAL A 1112 -6.15 42.95 0.56
C VAL A 1112 -6.80 43.25 1.92
N PHE A 1113 -8.12 43.49 1.97
CA PHE A 1113 -8.84 43.67 3.25
C PHE A 1113 -9.85 42.56 3.58
N GLN A 1114 -10.20 41.73 2.60
CA GLN A 1114 -11.10 40.59 2.73
C GLN A 1114 -10.61 39.43 1.85
N VAL A 1115 -10.66 38.21 2.35
CA VAL A 1115 -10.42 36.96 1.61
C VAL A 1115 -11.67 36.09 1.69
N GLY A 1116 -12.32 35.84 0.56
CA GLY A 1116 -13.44 34.90 0.47
C GLY A 1116 -12.98 33.43 0.54
N VAL A 1117 -13.75 32.59 1.21
CA VAL A 1117 -13.48 31.14 1.32
C VAL A 1117 -13.64 30.43 -0.02
N ASN A 1118 -14.64 30.81 -0.81
CA ASN A 1118 -14.95 30.16 -2.09
C ASN A 1118 -14.45 30.96 -3.30
N TYR A 1119 -13.93 30.22 -4.28
CA TYR A 1119 -13.68 30.73 -5.62
C TYR A 1119 -14.95 31.33 -6.24
N THR A 1120 -14.81 32.50 -6.87
CA THR A 1120 -15.92 33.26 -7.49
C THR A 1120 -17.11 33.59 -6.57
N ASP A 1121 -16.96 33.50 -5.24
CA ASP A 1121 -18.06 33.63 -4.26
C ASP A 1121 -19.20 32.60 -4.50
N ALA A 1122 -18.84 31.41 -5.00
CA ALA A 1122 -19.79 30.38 -5.37
C ALA A 1122 -20.63 29.90 -4.18
N ALA A 1123 -21.95 29.77 -4.37
CA ALA A 1123 -22.90 29.30 -3.36
C ALA A 1123 -23.24 27.80 -3.47
N LYS A 1124 -22.83 27.17 -4.57
CA LYS A 1124 -23.06 25.75 -4.91
C LYS A 1124 -21.81 25.20 -5.59
N LEU A 1125 -21.74 23.88 -5.73
CA LEU A 1125 -20.70 23.20 -6.51
C LEU A 1125 -20.74 23.65 -7.98
N THR A 1126 -19.57 23.75 -8.59
CA THR A 1126 -19.38 24.36 -9.92
C THR A 1126 -18.56 23.52 -10.88
N GLY A 1127 -17.82 22.51 -10.41
CA GLY A 1127 -16.80 21.84 -11.21
C GLY A 1127 -15.67 22.77 -11.64
N THR A 1128 -15.39 23.85 -10.90
CA THR A 1128 -14.33 24.82 -11.24
C THR A 1128 -13.28 25.01 -10.16
N SER A 1129 -12.05 25.22 -10.62
CA SER A 1129 -10.97 25.90 -9.89
C SER A 1129 -10.48 27.07 -10.74
N ALA A 1130 -9.59 27.89 -10.18
CA ALA A 1130 -8.84 28.84 -11.00
C ALA A 1130 -7.82 28.15 -11.94
N PRO A 1131 -7.53 28.74 -13.12
CA PRO A 1131 -6.38 28.36 -13.93
C PRO A 1131 -5.07 28.80 -13.24
N GLU A 1132 -4.01 28.03 -13.43
CA GLU A 1132 -2.70 28.23 -12.81
C GLU A 1132 -2.14 29.64 -13.07
N THR A 1133 -2.34 30.14 -14.29
CA THR A 1133 -1.90 31.48 -14.73
C THR A 1133 -2.50 32.65 -13.97
N ALA A 1134 -3.60 32.44 -13.22
CA ALA A 1134 -4.27 33.46 -12.41
C ALA A 1134 -3.98 33.34 -10.90
N VAL A 1135 -3.30 32.26 -10.47
CA VAL A 1135 -3.11 31.91 -9.06
C VAL A 1135 -1.85 32.52 -8.47
N ARG A 1136 -1.94 32.95 -7.22
CA ARG A 1136 -0.84 33.39 -6.36
C ARG A 1136 -0.57 32.38 -5.25
N ARG A 1137 0.67 32.39 -4.76
CA ARG A 1137 1.15 31.60 -3.62
C ARG A 1137 2.19 32.42 -2.83
N ALA A 1138 2.17 32.25 -1.52
CA ALA A 1138 3.22 32.61 -0.59
C ALA A 1138 3.25 31.52 0.52
N PRO A 1139 4.20 31.55 1.48
CA PRO A 1139 4.17 30.61 2.62
C PRO A 1139 2.80 30.65 3.32
N GLU A 1140 2.30 29.47 3.72
CA GLU A 1140 1.01 29.26 4.40
C GLU A 1140 -0.27 29.65 3.62
N THR A 1141 -0.22 30.34 2.47
CA THR A 1141 -1.43 30.81 1.76
C THR A 1141 -2.17 29.73 0.98
N GLY A 1142 -1.52 28.60 0.69
CA GLY A 1142 -1.92 27.73 -0.41
C GLY A 1142 -2.05 28.52 -1.73
N ARG A 1143 -2.98 28.09 -2.58
CA ARG A 1143 -3.38 28.79 -3.80
C ARG A 1143 -4.43 29.88 -3.48
N TYR A 1144 -4.34 31.06 -4.08
CA TYR A 1144 -5.36 32.11 -3.95
C TYR A 1144 -5.36 33.05 -5.15
N LEU A 1145 -6.37 33.93 -5.26
CA LEU A 1145 -6.47 34.95 -6.30
C LEU A 1145 -6.73 36.33 -5.68
N LEU A 1146 -6.24 37.38 -6.34
CA LEU A 1146 -6.75 38.73 -6.10
C LEU A 1146 -8.08 38.92 -6.84
N THR A 1147 -9.00 39.66 -6.22
CA THR A 1147 -10.31 40.00 -6.77
C THR A 1147 -10.62 41.47 -6.53
N ASP A 1148 -11.49 42.05 -7.35
CA ASP A 1148 -12.12 43.36 -7.09
C ASP A 1148 -13.58 43.24 -6.62
N ALA A 1149 -14.02 42.00 -6.32
CA ALA A 1149 -15.35 41.67 -5.84
C ALA A 1149 -15.29 41.22 -4.37
N ILE A 1150 -16.00 41.96 -3.51
CA ILE A 1150 -16.31 41.55 -2.14
C ILE A 1150 -17.09 40.23 -2.17
N ALA A 1151 -16.59 39.23 -1.45
CA ALA A 1151 -17.31 38.00 -1.18
C ALA A 1151 -18.53 38.28 -0.29
N THR A 1152 -19.64 37.60 -0.58
CA THR A 1152 -20.91 37.68 0.14
C THR A 1152 -21.20 36.41 0.95
N GLY A 1153 -20.57 35.28 0.60
CA GLY A 1153 -20.46 34.09 1.45
C GLY A 1153 -19.36 34.20 2.51
N PRO A 1154 -18.91 33.07 3.08
CA PRO A 1154 -17.93 33.05 4.16
C PRO A 1154 -16.60 33.72 3.76
N ALA A 1155 -16.09 34.59 4.65
CA ALA A 1155 -14.91 35.42 4.36
C ALA A 1155 -14.18 35.91 5.61
N MET A 1156 -12.85 35.96 5.52
CA MET A 1156 -11.97 36.56 6.52
C MET A 1156 -11.71 38.03 6.21
N PHE A 1157 -11.80 38.91 7.20
CA PHE A 1157 -11.49 40.35 7.10
C PHE A 1157 -10.28 40.71 7.98
N ASP A 1158 -9.42 41.63 7.52
CA ASP A 1158 -8.50 42.37 8.41
C ASP A 1158 -9.24 43.63 8.90
N THR A 1159 -9.67 43.63 10.16
CA THR A 1159 -10.54 44.66 10.74
C THR A 1159 -9.89 46.04 10.69
N THR A 1160 -8.56 46.12 10.86
CA THR A 1160 -7.82 47.39 10.77
C THR A 1160 -7.89 48.02 9.36
N ARG A 1161 -7.97 47.19 8.31
CA ARG A 1161 -8.09 47.62 6.91
C ARG A 1161 -9.54 47.98 6.57
N VAL A 1162 -10.52 47.28 7.14
CA VAL A 1162 -11.95 47.64 7.08
C VAL A 1162 -12.21 48.99 7.75
N GLU A 1163 -11.60 49.26 8.90
CA GLU A 1163 -11.63 50.58 9.55
C GLU A 1163 -10.96 51.67 8.71
N ARG A 1164 -9.81 51.38 8.09
CA ARG A 1164 -9.12 52.29 7.15
C ARG A 1164 -10.01 52.66 5.94
N ALA A 1165 -10.83 51.73 5.45
CA ALA A 1165 -11.88 51.99 4.45
C ALA A 1165 -13.12 52.72 5.01
N GLY A 1166 -13.10 53.11 6.30
CA GLY A 1166 -14.14 53.86 6.99
C GLY A 1166 -15.26 53.02 7.60
N GLY A 1167 -15.05 51.71 7.79
CA GLY A 1167 -15.91 50.78 8.51
C GLY A 1167 -17.22 50.38 7.80
N ILE A 1168 -17.86 49.33 8.33
CA ILE A 1168 -19.20 48.88 7.94
C ILE A 1168 -20.23 49.75 8.69
N LYS A 1169 -21.07 50.49 7.97
CA LYS A 1169 -21.99 51.48 8.56
C LYS A 1169 -23.44 51.11 8.25
N GLY A 1170 -24.22 50.77 9.28
CA GLY A 1170 -25.47 49.98 9.21
C GLY A 1170 -26.64 50.45 8.32
N ASN A 1171 -26.52 51.60 7.64
CA ASN A 1171 -27.47 52.04 6.59
C ASN A 1171 -26.88 51.99 5.16
N LYS A 1172 -25.72 51.36 4.96
CA LYS A 1172 -25.05 51.21 3.66
C LYS A 1172 -24.68 49.72 3.42
N PRO A 1173 -24.99 49.14 2.24
CA PRO A 1173 -24.61 47.77 1.92
C PRO A 1173 -23.08 47.62 1.78
N ILE A 1174 -22.60 46.37 1.88
CA ILE A 1174 -21.17 46.03 1.83
C ILE A 1174 -20.49 46.47 0.52
N THR A 1175 -21.22 46.54 -0.59
CA THR A 1175 -20.74 47.12 -1.87
C THR A 1175 -20.30 48.58 -1.75
N LYS A 1176 -20.79 49.34 -0.76
CA LYS A 1176 -20.29 50.70 -0.46
C LYS A 1176 -19.06 50.70 0.46
N LEU A 1177 -18.61 49.55 0.97
CA LEU A 1177 -17.25 49.36 1.49
C LEU A 1177 -16.27 49.15 0.33
N ALA A 1178 -16.57 48.25 -0.61
CA ALA A 1178 -15.76 48.00 -1.81
C ALA A 1178 -15.38 49.29 -2.55
N GLN A 1179 -16.38 50.13 -2.85
CA GLN A 1179 -16.17 51.44 -3.50
C GLN A 1179 -15.24 52.38 -2.74
N ARG A 1180 -15.16 52.29 -1.40
CA ARG A 1180 -14.23 53.09 -0.57
C ARG A 1180 -12.85 52.46 -0.48
N ALA A 1181 -12.79 51.13 -0.37
CA ALA A 1181 -11.55 50.37 -0.39
C ALA A 1181 -10.78 50.61 -1.71
N ALA A 1182 -11.46 50.50 -2.86
CA ALA A 1182 -10.87 50.78 -4.17
C ALA A 1182 -10.29 52.20 -4.28
N THR A 1183 -10.96 53.23 -3.74
CA THR A 1183 -10.43 54.61 -3.71
C THR A 1183 -9.21 54.80 -2.78
N LEU A 1184 -8.81 53.78 -2.02
CA LEU A 1184 -7.65 53.76 -1.12
C LEU A 1184 -6.59 52.72 -1.55
N GLY A 1185 -6.71 52.13 -2.75
CA GLY A 1185 -5.82 51.06 -3.21
C GLY A 1185 -5.92 49.81 -2.34
N LEU A 1186 -7.13 49.47 -1.88
CA LEU A 1186 -7.46 48.23 -1.18
C LEU A 1186 -8.32 47.34 -2.07
N HIS A 1187 -7.91 46.07 -2.21
CA HIS A 1187 -8.52 45.03 -3.03
C HIS A 1187 -9.10 43.91 -2.14
N THR A 1188 -9.71 42.91 -2.77
CA THR A 1188 -10.14 41.67 -2.12
C THR A 1188 -9.35 40.48 -2.68
N ALA A 1189 -9.57 39.31 -2.11
CA ALA A 1189 -9.04 38.04 -2.59
C ALA A 1189 -10.08 36.93 -2.42
N SER A 1190 -9.84 35.78 -3.02
CA SER A 1190 -10.50 34.52 -2.68
C SER A 1190 -9.51 33.37 -2.68
N LEU A 1191 -9.86 32.27 -2.05
CA LEU A 1191 -9.25 30.99 -2.38
C LEU A 1191 -9.71 30.55 -3.79
N ASP A 1192 -9.10 29.49 -4.31
CA ASP A 1192 -9.19 29.05 -5.71
C ASP A 1192 -10.07 27.80 -5.93
N GLU A 1193 -10.63 27.26 -4.84
CA GLU A 1193 -11.58 26.15 -4.81
C GLU A 1193 -12.94 26.59 -4.24
N VAL A 1194 -13.97 25.75 -4.39
CA VAL A 1194 -15.18 25.80 -3.56
C VAL A 1194 -14.96 24.86 -2.37
N LEU A 1195 -15.12 25.36 -1.13
CA LEU A 1195 -14.85 24.63 0.12
C LEU A 1195 -16.08 24.52 1.03
N CYS A 1196 -17.11 25.34 0.75
CA CYS A 1196 -18.42 25.29 1.40
C CYS A 1196 -19.56 25.57 0.38
N ILE A 1197 -20.78 25.16 0.69
CA ILE A 1197 -22.00 25.47 -0.09
C ILE A 1197 -23.12 25.97 0.83
N THR A 1198 -24.24 26.44 0.28
CA THR A 1198 -25.42 26.85 1.06
C THR A 1198 -26.70 26.14 0.65
N ASN A 1199 -27.60 25.93 1.61
CA ASN A 1199 -28.84 25.13 1.49
C ASN A 1199 -30.01 25.89 0.79
N CYS A 1200 -29.71 26.77 -0.17
CA CYS A 1200 -30.69 27.62 -0.87
C CYS A 1200 -31.22 27.01 -2.18
#